data_AF-A0A024W402-F1
#
_entry.id   AF-A0A024W402-F1
#
_cell.length_a   1.000
_cell.length_b   1.000
_cell.length_c   1.000
_cell.angle_alpha   90.00
_cell.angle_beta   90.00
_cell.angle_gamma   90.00
#
_symmetry.space_group_name_H-M   'P 1'
#
loop_
_entity.id
_entity.type
_entity.pdbx_description
1 polymer ?
#
loop_
_entity_poly.entity_id
_entity_poly.type
_entity_poly.pdbx_seq_one_letter_code
_entity_poly.pdbx_strand_id
1 'polypeptide(L)'
;MAPKIKRTSYYELTARDFLENIGREIKSKRKNYSIHSDKLKGTLSRARFLDGLSRYINTIRYHNGNSCNLDHLFHTNIPIEAARNPCYGRQGKRFDEVQKFECGNDKIIGNSDKYGSCAPPRRRHMCDQNLEFLNNDNTETTHDLLGNVLVTAKYEGDIIVSNHPNRGSSDVCTALARSFADIGDIVRGRDMFKPNPQDKVQEGLKVVFMKINKGLNTSGINDYDGDGPEYYKLREAWWTANRDQVWKVLTCTAGEKDTYFVQLDDSEKLFSNNKCGHSNEGAPLTNLDYVPQFLRWFDEWSEEFCRKKKDKLKKVKEVCRNYANNLYCSFNGYDCTKIIWKEHNFSNDSKCTKCHNECLRYENWIKDQKLKFEKQRDKYEIEKNRYNSRQISSKNNFNNIYYKEFYDELRVNYGSIEKFLNLLNKGNKCKNISDEEGKIDFDKGVDNTFSRSKYCQVCPYCGVDCNGTTCNPKTEKYPDCGKNEKYDPPTDVTPTDINVLYSGDEHGDIAKRLSTFCRDSNKENEKNYQEWKCYYNGESDNKCQMQKVLENKVQTKITTFDFFFDLWIKNLLRDTINWKSELKNCINNKNTEKCNKDCNENCKCFEKWVNQKEKEWNNMKELFKNKKGTSQNYYNKLNNHFQGYFFQVTNEVNKDEAKWNQFTEELRKKMDFSKANTGTNDSQDAIKVLLEHLKEDGKTCTANNPDSACNKPQADRIITPATTRNPCVSGGNASVGKITSVRRVAKRMQKQASVRHDGDISKLKADAKLGEYSKRNVERTLNTECDITLEHSNRDPKRSDGPCAGKNQGRFNIGENWKTGGTVSSKDHVFLPPRREHMCTSNLEYLQTNISPLNGSDGSVKGRSKINDSFLGDVLLSAKSEADFIKKKYKRQKASNGFMDEATICRAMKYSFADIGDIIRGRDLWERN
;
A
#
# COMPACT_ATOMS: atom_id res chain seq x y z
N MET A 1 -57.98 10.66 -3.77
CA MET A 1 -57.18 10.73 -2.52
C MET A 1 -55.95 9.84 -2.69
N ALA A 2 -54.76 10.43 -2.78
CA ALA A 2 -53.52 9.65 -2.81
C ALA A 2 -53.33 8.97 -1.44
N PRO A 3 -52.92 7.69 -1.36
CA PRO A 3 -52.71 7.04 -0.08
C PRO A 3 -51.53 7.71 0.64
N LYS A 4 -51.78 8.19 1.86
CA LYS A 4 -50.71 8.60 2.78
C LYS A 4 -49.83 7.38 3.06
N ILE A 5 -48.56 7.45 2.67
CA ILE A 5 -47.54 6.45 3.00
C ILE A 5 -47.41 6.41 4.53
N LYS A 6 -47.79 5.29 5.14
CA LYS A 6 -47.51 5.01 6.54
C LYS A 6 -45.99 5.03 6.73
N ARG A 7 -45.49 5.86 7.65
CA ARG A 7 -44.10 5.78 8.13
C ARG A 7 -43.95 4.45 8.86
N THR A 8 -43.36 3.46 8.20
CA THR A 8 -42.99 2.18 8.78
C THR A 8 -41.82 2.36 9.75
N SER A 9 -41.91 1.68 10.90
CA SER A 9 -40.79 1.45 11.80
C SER A 9 -39.75 0.65 11.03
N TYR A 10 -38.58 1.22 10.76
CA TYR A 10 -37.45 0.55 10.09
C TYR A 10 -36.39 0.08 11.09
N TYR A 11 -36.80 -0.14 12.35
CA TYR A 11 -35.86 -0.35 13.45
C TYR A 11 -35.19 -1.73 13.42
N GLU A 12 -35.59 -2.69 12.59
CA GLU A 12 -34.93 -4.00 12.45
C GLU A 12 -34.20 -4.26 11.10
N LEU A 13 -34.23 -3.34 10.15
CA LEU A 13 -33.62 -3.57 8.82
C LEU A 13 -32.08 -3.65 8.84
N THR A 14 -31.52 -4.47 7.95
CA THR A 14 -30.09 -4.45 7.61
C THR A 14 -29.76 -3.33 6.62
N ALA A 15 -28.48 -2.97 6.46
CA ALA A 15 -28.07 -1.97 5.47
C ALA A 15 -28.49 -2.37 4.04
N ARG A 16 -28.30 -3.63 3.65
CA ARG A 16 -28.76 -4.15 2.36
C ARG A 16 -30.26 -3.99 2.16
N ASP A 17 -31.07 -4.42 3.12
CA ASP A 17 -32.54 -4.35 2.99
C ASP A 17 -33.03 -2.90 2.88
N PHE A 18 -32.43 -2.02 3.68
CA PHE A 18 -32.70 -0.59 3.60
C PHE A 18 -32.31 0.03 2.25
N LEU A 19 -31.12 -0.30 1.73
CA LEU A 19 -30.66 0.17 0.43
C LEU A 19 -31.52 -0.38 -0.72
N GLU A 20 -31.97 -1.63 -0.63
CA GLU A 20 -32.92 -2.25 -1.57
C GLU A 20 -34.24 -1.47 -1.63
N ASN A 21 -34.77 -1.03 -0.48
CA ASN A 21 -36.00 -0.26 -0.42
C ASN A 21 -35.87 1.11 -1.10
N ILE A 22 -34.79 1.86 -0.85
CA ILE A 22 -34.53 3.11 -1.57
C ILE A 22 -34.31 2.84 -3.06
N GLY A 23 -33.53 1.80 -3.40
CA GLY A 23 -33.28 1.40 -4.78
C GLY A 23 -34.58 1.12 -5.55
N ARG A 24 -35.58 0.50 -4.90
CA ARG A 24 -36.92 0.27 -5.46
C ARG A 24 -37.65 1.58 -5.76
N GLU A 25 -37.59 2.57 -4.88
CA GLU A 25 -38.19 3.89 -5.10
C GLU A 25 -37.53 4.63 -6.26
N ILE A 26 -36.19 4.62 -6.31
CA ILE A 26 -35.42 5.23 -7.40
C ILE A 26 -35.71 4.53 -8.72
N LYS A 27 -35.75 3.20 -8.76
CA LYS A 27 -36.15 2.43 -9.94
C LYS A 27 -37.55 2.83 -10.44
N SER A 28 -38.51 3.02 -9.53
CA SER A 28 -39.87 3.46 -9.88
C SER A 28 -39.85 4.84 -10.55
N LYS A 29 -39.12 5.80 -9.99
CA LYS A 29 -38.94 7.14 -10.60
C LYS A 29 -38.27 7.07 -11.97
N ARG A 30 -37.37 6.10 -12.18
CA ARG A 30 -36.63 5.95 -13.44
C ARG A 30 -37.44 5.35 -14.58
N LYS A 31 -38.56 4.67 -14.32
CA LYS A 31 -39.46 4.15 -15.38
C LYS A 31 -39.90 5.25 -16.35
N ASN A 32 -40.09 6.47 -15.87
CA ASN A 32 -40.51 7.62 -16.68
C ASN A 32 -39.48 8.04 -17.74
N TYR A 33 -38.23 7.59 -17.66
CA TYR A 33 -37.18 7.89 -18.66
C TYR A 33 -37.02 6.80 -19.73
N SER A 34 -37.80 5.72 -19.66
CA SER A 34 -37.73 4.57 -20.59
C SER A 34 -38.81 4.63 -21.69
N ILE A 35 -39.03 5.82 -22.25
CA ILE A 35 -40.11 6.12 -23.22
C ILE A 35 -39.99 5.28 -24.50
N HIS A 36 -38.77 4.84 -24.87
CA HIS A 36 -38.49 4.00 -26.04
C HIS A 36 -37.94 2.62 -25.69
N SER A 37 -38.35 2.06 -24.54
CA SER A 37 -37.83 0.77 -24.04
C SER A 37 -37.91 -0.37 -25.07
N ASP A 38 -38.99 -0.45 -25.86
CA ASP A 38 -39.15 -1.48 -26.89
C ASP A 38 -38.08 -1.42 -27.99
N LYS A 39 -37.58 -0.23 -28.33
CA LYS A 39 -36.52 -0.03 -29.33
C LYS A 39 -35.13 -0.29 -28.75
N LEU A 40 -34.98 -0.13 -27.45
CA LEU A 40 -33.75 -0.41 -26.72
C LEU A 40 -33.66 -1.87 -26.25
N LYS A 41 -34.75 -2.62 -26.27
CA LYS A 41 -34.78 -4.03 -25.86
C LYS A 41 -34.01 -4.89 -26.86
N GLY A 42 -32.92 -5.51 -26.40
CA GLY A 42 -32.11 -6.41 -27.19
C GLY A 42 -32.78 -7.77 -27.39
N THR A 43 -32.34 -8.48 -28.42
CA THR A 43 -32.85 -9.80 -28.82
C THR A 43 -31.64 -10.68 -29.09
N LEU A 44 -31.42 -11.69 -28.26
CA LEU A 44 -30.17 -12.47 -28.26
C LEU A 44 -29.89 -13.15 -29.61
N SER A 45 -30.90 -13.68 -30.29
CA SER A 45 -30.76 -14.31 -31.62
C SER A 45 -30.25 -13.39 -32.72
N ARG A 46 -30.36 -12.07 -32.51
CA ARG A 46 -29.89 -11.05 -33.46
C ARG A 46 -28.48 -10.54 -33.14
N ALA A 47 -27.88 -10.98 -32.03
CA ALA A 47 -26.54 -10.57 -31.64
C ALA A 47 -25.48 -11.21 -32.54
N ARG A 48 -24.59 -10.39 -33.10
CA ARG A 48 -23.48 -10.82 -33.97
C ARG A 48 -22.19 -10.97 -33.17
N PHE A 49 -21.57 -12.15 -33.23
CA PHE A 49 -20.27 -12.42 -32.65
C PHE A 49 -19.25 -12.77 -33.73
N LEU A 50 -18.04 -12.21 -33.60
CA LEU A 50 -16.99 -12.38 -34.60
C LEU A 50 -15.62 -12.49 -33.91
N ASP A 51 -15.29 -13.69 -33.43
CA ASP A 51 -14.00 -14.02 -32.85
C ASP A 51 -12.90 -14.19 -33.93
N GLY A 52 -11.65 -14.45 -33.52
CA GLY A 52 -10.52 -14.57 -34.46
C GLY A 52 -10.69 -15.68 -35.51
N LEU A 53 -11.22 -16.84 -35.13
CA LEU A 53 -11.46 -17.94 -36.06
C LEU A 53 -12.60 -17.58 -37.00
N SER A 54 -13.69 -17.04 -36.46
CA SER A 54 -14.85 -16.58 -37.24
C SER A 54 -14.48 -15.49 -38.26
N ARG A 55 -13.54 -14.59 -37.94
CA ARG A 55 -12.95 -13.64 -38.90
C ARG A 55 -12.15 -14.34 -40.00
N TYR A 56 -11.33 -15.32 -39.63
CA TYR A 56 -10.52 -16.08 -40.58
C TYR A 56 -11.37 -16.81 -41.62
N ILE A 57 -12.50 -17.39 -41.20
CA ILE A 57 -13.45 -18.08 -42.09
C ILE A 57 -14.59 -17.18 -42.60
N ASN A 58 -14.51 -15.86 -42.37
CA ASN A 58 -15.51 -14.86 -42.77
C ASN A 58 -16.97 -15.23 -42.43
N THR A 59 -17.21 -15.77 -41.23
CA THR A 59 -18.53 -16.25 -40.79
C THR A 59 -18.96 -15.54 -39.53
N ILE A 60 -20.13 -14.90 -39.53
CA ILE A 60 -20.71 -14.29 -38.32
C ILE A 60 -21.43 -15.37 -37.51
N ARG A 61 -21.22 -15.39 -36.19
CA ARG A 61 -21.91 -16.30 -35.27
C ARG A 61 -23.11 -15.63 -34.63
N TYR A 62 -24.18 -16.40 -34.46
CA TYR A 62 -25.44 -16.01 -33.83
C TYR A 62 -25.84 -17.08 -32.80
N HIS A 63 -26.70 -16.72 -31.83
CA HIS A 63 -27.19 -17.65 -30.81
C HIS A 63 -28.72 -17.73 -30.79
N ASN A 64 -29.27 -18.83 -31.29
CA ASN A 64 -30.72 -19.06 -31.34
C ASN A 64 -31.25 -19.94 -30.19
N GLY A 65 -30.37 -20.39 -29.29
CA GLY A 65 -30.72 -21.31 -28.20
C GLY A 65 -31.06 -20.62 -26.87
N ASN A 66 -31.21 -21.43 -25.82
CA ASN A 66 -31.36 -20.93 -24.45
C ASN A 66 -30.16 -20.03 -24.08
N SER A 67 -30.41 -18.87 -23.47
CA SER A 67 -29.37 -17.92 -23.08
C SER A 67 -28.38 -18.49 -22.06
N CYS A 68 -28.74 -19.53 -21.32
CA CYS A 68 -27.80 -20.28 -20.46
C CYS A 68 -26.78 -21.11 -21.23
N ASN A 69 -26.99 -21.34 -22.53
CA ASN A 69 -26.08 -22.13 -23.39
C ASN A 69 -25.07 -21.25 -24.13
N LEU A 70 -24.93 -19.96 -23.76
CA LEU A 70 -23.90 -19.10 -24.32
C LEU A 70 -22.51 -19.65 -24.00
N ASP A 71 -21.70 -19.82 -25.04
CA ASP A 71 -20.33 -20.31 -24.96
C ASP A 71 -19.32 -19.24 -25.41
N HIS A 72 -18.37 -18.88 -24.55
CA HIS A 72 -17.32 -17.92 -24.86
C HIS A 72 -16.42 -18.30 -26.04
N LEU A 73 -16.35 -19.60 -26.41
CA LEU A 73 -15.58 -20.03 -27.57
C LEU A 73 -16.15 -19.52 -28.90
N PHE A 74 -17.46 -19.30 -28.95
CA PHE A 74 -18.20 -18.92 -30.17
C PHE A 74 -18.88 -17.53 -30.05
N HIS A 75 -19.24 -17.13 -28.84
CA HIS A 75 -20.01 -15.92 -28.57
C HIS A 75 -19.10 -14.83 -27.98
N THR A 76 -18.10 -14.42 -28.76
CA THR A 76 -17.13 -13.40 -28.35
C THR A 76 -16.60 -12.63 -29.57
N ASN A 77 -16.04 -11.45 -29.32
CA ASN A 77 -15.38 -10.63 -30.34
C ASN A 77 -13.84 -10.70 -30.27
N ILE A 78 -13.32 -11.49 -29.32
CA ILE A 78 -11.89 -11.57 -29.01
C ILE A 78 -11.15 -12.33 -30.14
N PRO A 79 -10.12 -11.71 -30.77
CA PRO A 79 -9.36 -12.35 -31.84
C PRO A 79 -8.41 -13.45 -31.33
N ILE A 80 -7.99 -13.38 -30.07
CA ILE A 80 -7.00 -14.28 -29.47
C ILE A 80 -7.71 -15.47 -28.83
N GLU A 81 -7.46 -16.68 -29.33
CA GLU A 81 -8.12 -17.92 -28.86
C GLU A 81 -7.97 -18.15 -27.36
N ALA A 82 -6.74 -18.08 -26.83
CA ALA A 82 -6.47 -18.30 -25.40
C ALA A 82 -7.15 -17.28 -24.47
N ALA A 83 -7.55 -16.11 -24.99
CA ALA A 83 -8.14 -15.03 -24.20
C ALA A 83 -9.66 -14.92 -24.35
N ARG A 84 -10.32 -15.83 -25.09
CA ARG A 84 -11.76 -15.75 -25.37
C ARG A 84 -12.64 -15.84 -24.12
N ASN A 85 -12.14 -16.45 -23.04
CA ASN A 85 -12.84 -16.57 -21.78
C ASN A 85 -13.04 -15.18 -21.12
N PRO A 86 -14.28 -14.77 -20.76
CA PRO A 86 -14.56 -13.49 -20.11
C PRO A 86 -13.79 -13.28 -18.79
N CYS A 87 -13.36 -14.35 -18.15
CA CYS A 87 -12.61 -14.35 -16.90
C CYS A 87 -11.09 -14.48 -17.10
N TYR A 88 -10.59 -14.43 -18.34
CA TYR A 88 -9.16 -14.56 -18.63
C TYR A 88 -8.33 -13.51 -17.88
N GLY A 89 -7.25 -13.95 -17.21
CA GLY A 89 -6.40 -13.08 -16.39
C GLY A 89 -7.06 -12.59 -15.09
N ARG A 90 -8.25 -13.07 -14.72
CA ARG A 90 -8.94 -12.75 -13.47
C ARG A 90 -8.73 -13.84 -12.41
N GLN A 91 -8.71 -13.46 -11.13
CA GLN A 91 -8.59 -14.40 -10.02
C GLN A 91 -9.95 -15.06 -9.74
N GLY A 92 -10.01 -16.39 -9.75
CA GLY A 92 -11.24 -17.16 -9.50
C GLY A 92 -11.62 -17.27 -8.02
N LYS A 93 -10.64 -17.33 -7.10
CA LYS A 93 -10.87 -17.46 -5.65
C LYS A 93 -11.14 -16.11 -4.98
N ARG A 94 -12.24 -15.45 -5.36
CA ARG A 94 -12.55 -14.07 -4.95
C ARG A 94 -12.98 -13.92 -3.49
N PHE A 95 -13.54 -14.97 -2.89
CA PHE A 95 -14.03 -14.99 -1.50
C PHE A 95 -12.99 -15.48 -0.48
N ASP A 96 -11.78 -15.81 -0.96
CA ASP A 96 -10.69 -16.28 -0.12
C ASP A 96 -10.25 -15.20 0.89
N GLU A 97 -9.80 -15.62 2.07
CA GLU A 97 -9.35 -14.73 3.13
C GLU A 97 -8.20 -13.83 2.67
N VAL A 98 -7.32 -14.36 1.82
CA VAL A 98 -6.13 -13.64 1.30
C VAL A 98 -6.50 -12.51 0.32
N GLN A 99 -7.70 -12.51 -0.25
CA GLN A 99 -8.14 -11.46 -1.16
C GLN A 99 -8.39 -10.14 -0.42
N LYS A 100 -7.89 -9.05 -1.02
CA LYS A 100 -7.90 -7.70 -0.43
C LYS A 100 -8.84 -6.78 -1.20
N PHE A 101 -9.53 -5.91 -0.48
CA PHE A 101 -10.20 -4.76 -1.07
C PHE A 101 -9.15 -3.78 -1.62
N GLU A 102 -9.41 -3.23 -2.80
CA GLU A 102 -8.63 -2.13 -3.37
C GLU A 102 -9.25 -0.82 -2.89
N CYS A 103 -8.48 0.03 -2.22
CA CYS A 103 -8.96 1.32 -1.71
C CYS A 103 -8.03 2.47 -2.12
N GLY A 104 -7.11 2.22 -3.05
CA GLY A 104 -6.22 3.22 -3.63
C GLY A 104 -6.97 4.24 -4.49
N ASN A 105 -6.28 5.31 -4.85
CA ASN A 105 -6.77 6.36 -5.74
C ASN A 105 -6.29 6.22 -7.19
N ASP A 106 -5.47 5.20 -7.48
CA ASP A 106 -4.97 4.89 -8.81
C ASP A 106 -6.00 4.10 -9.64
N LYS A 107 -6.78 3.23 -8.99
CA LYS A 107 -7.75 2.33 -9.63
C LYS A 107 -9.21 2.60 -9.29
N ILE A 108 -9.50 3.63 -8.49
CA ILE A 108 -10.87 3.98 -8.13
C ILE A 108 -11.09 5.46 -8.39
N ILE A 109 -12.02 5.75 -9.29
CA ILE A 109 -12.41 7.10 -9.68
C ILE A 109 -13.07 7.77 -8.46
N GLY A 110 -12.61 8.98 -8.12
CA GLY A 110 -13.14 9.74 -7.00
C GLY A 110 -12.60 9.37 -5.62
N ASN A 111 -11.58 8.50 -5.55
CA ASN A 111 -10.80 8.25 -4.33
C ASN A 111 -9.68 9.28 -4.16
N SER A 112 -9.32 9.54 -2.91
CA SER A 112 -8.18 10.36 -2.51
C SER A 112 -7.26 9.61 -1.54
N ASP A 113 -6.16 10.25 -1.14
CA ASP A 113 -5.28 9.68 -0.10
C ASP A 113 -6.02 9.55 1.26
N LYS A 114 -7.00 10.43 1.54
CA LYS A 114 -7.66 10.56 2.86
C LYS A 114 -9.01 9.85 2.97
N TYR A 115 -9.80 9.85 1.91
CA TYR A 115 -11.14 9.26 1.86
C TYR A 115 -11.36 8.53 0.54
N GLY A 116 -12.21 7.51 0.55
CA GLY A 116 -12.49 6.76 -0.66
C GLY A 116 -13.38 5.54 -0.45
N SER A 117 -13.79 4.96 -1.56
CA SER A 117 -14.50 3.69 -1.64
C SER A 117 -13.51 2.53 -1.74
N CYS A 118 -13.93 1.34 -1.32
CA CYS A 118 -13.10 0.13 -1.39
C CYS A 118 -13.72 -0.87 -2.36
N ALA A 119 -13.10 -1.11 -3.52
CA ALA A 119 -13.57 -2.09 -4.49
C ALA A 119 -13.37 -3.52 -3.96
N PRO A 120 -14.46 -4.32 -3.84
CA PRO A 120 -14.38 -5.69 -3.34
C PRO A 120 -13.66 -6.61 -4.32
N PRO A 121 -12.97 -7.67 -3.85
CA PRO A 121 -12.35 -8.66 -4.72
C PRO A 121 -13.28 -9.25 -5.78
N ARG A 122 -14.57 -9.43 -5.44
CA ARG A 122 -15.62 -9.85 -6.36
C ARG A 122 -15.68 -8.95 -7.60
N ARG A 123 -15.73 -7.63 -7.41
CA ARG A 123 -15.72 -6.62 -8.49
C ARG A 123 -14.37 -6.53 -9.20
N ARG A 124 -13.27 -6.50 -8.44
CA ARG A 124 -11.89 -6.34 -8.99
C ARG A 124 -11.54 -7.40 -10.03
N HIS A 125 -12.12 -8.59 -9.88
CA HIS A 125 -11.83 -9.75 -10.72
C HIS A 125 -13.04 -10.20 -11.55
N MET A 126 -14.00 -9.30 -11.79
CA MET A 126 -15.20 -9.56 -12.61
C MET A 126 -14.84 -10.07 -14.01
N CYS A 127 -15.67 -10.94 -14.56
CA CYS A 127 -15.51 -11.54 -15.88
C CYS A 127 -15.93 -10.63 -17.04
N ASP A 128 -15.32 -9.45 -17.17
CA ASP A 128 -15.65 -8.42 -18.16
C ASP A 128 -14.68 -8.34 -19.35
N GLN A 129 -13.77 -9.32 -19.52
CA GLN A 129 -12.72 -9.28 -20.54
C GLN A 129 -13.27 -9.18 -21.97
N ASN A 130 -14.40 -9.81 -22.27
CA ASN A 130 -15.04 -9.72 -23.58
C ASN A 130 -15.54 -8.31 -23.90
N LEU A 131 -15.88 -7.51 -22.89
CA LEU A 131 -16.32 -6.13 -23.07
C LEU A 131 -15.18 -5.18 -23.48
N GLU A 132 -13.91 -5.58 -23.28
CA GLU A 132 -12.75 -4.82 -23.79
C GLU A 132 -12.66 -4.80 -25.32
N PHE A 133 -13.46 -5.62 -26.00
CA PHE A 133 -13.45 -5.80 -27.46
C PHE A 133 -14.76 -5.35 -28.11
N LEU A 134 -15.54 -4.49 -27.46
CA LEU A 134 -16.79 -3.94 -28.01
C LEU A 134 -16.57 -2.96 -29.17
N ASN A 135 -15.41 -2.29 -29.25
CA ASN A 135 -15.09 -1.41 -30.37
C ASN A 135 -14.61 -2.24 -31.57
N ASN A 136 -15.57 -2.61 -32.43
CA ASN A 136 -15.37 -3.34 -33.66
C ASN A 136 -16.51 -3.03 -34.65
N ASP A 137 -16.43 -3.56 -35.86
CA ASP A 137 -17.41 -3.27 -36.93
C ASP A 137 -18.72 -4.07 -36.79
N ASN A 138 -18.71 -5.22 -36.12
CA ASN A 138 -19.90 -6.07 -35.99
C ASN A 138 -20.78 -5.74 -34.77
N THR A 139 -20.31 -4.91 -33.84
CA THR A 139 -21.04 -4.51 -32.62
C THR A 139 -21.59 -3.10 -32.83
N GLU A 140 -22.86 -3.01 -33.21
CA GLU A 140 -23.47 -1.75 -33.64
C GLU A 140 -24.88 -1.53 -33.08
N THR A 141 -25.57 -2.62 -32.74
CA THR A 141 -26.98 -2.58 -32.35
C THR A 141 -27.18 -2.88 -30.87
N THR A 142 -28.39 -2.60 -30.37
CA THR A 142 -28.79 -3.02 -29.01
C THR A 142 -28.68 -4.54 -28.81
N HIS A 143 -28.93 -5.33 -29.87
CA HIS A 143 -28.86 -6.78 -29.83
C HIS A 143 -27.41 -7.26 -29.64
N ASP A 144 -26.46 -6.67 -30.38
CA ASP A 144 -25.03 -7.00 -30.28
C ASP A 144 -24.49 -6.68 -28.88
N LEU A 145 -24.85 -5.52 -28.33
CA LEU A 145 -24.48 -5.13 -26.97
C LEU A 145 -25.06 -6.10 -25.94
N LEU A 146 -26.35 -6.42 -26.05
CA LEU A 146 -27.00 -7.36 -25.16
C LEU A 146 -26.27 -8.70 -25.16
N GLY A 147 -25.99 -9.27 -26.33
CA GLY A 147 -25.28 -10.55 -26.45
C GLY A 147 -23.96 -10.57 -25.69
N ASN A 148 -23.14 -9.52 -25.83
CA ASN A 148 -21.88 -9.39 -25.11
C ASN A 148 -22.07 -9.27 -23.59
N VAL A 149 -23.05 -8.51 -23.14
CA VAL A 149 -23.38 -8.36 -21.70
C VAL A 149 -23.91 -9.68 -21.12
N LEU A 150 -24.71 -10.45 -21.86
CA LEU A 150 -25.19 -11.77 -21.42
C LEU A 150 -24.05 -12.78 -21.29
N VAL A 151 -23.07 -12.76 -22.19
CA VAL A 151 -21.86 -13.59 -22.05
C VAL A 151 -21.11 -13.23 -20.77
N THR A 152 -20.89 -11.94 -20.50
CA THR A 152 -20.30 -11.47 -19.23
C THR A 152 -21.10 -11.96 -18.02
N ALA A 153 -22.41 -11.79 -18.03
CA ALA A 153 -23.29 -12.19 -16.94
C ALA A 153 -23.24 -13.71 -16.68
N LYS A 154 -23.26 -14.54 -17.73
CA LYS A 154 -23.21 -15.99 -17.60
C LYS A 154 -21.94 -16.43 -16.87
N TYR A 155 -20.78 -16.04 -17.38
CA TYR A 155 -19.49 -16.48 -16.85
C TYR A 155 -19.18 -15.87 -15.48
N GLU A 156 -19.66 -14.65 -15.21
CA GLU A 156 -19.60 -14.06 -13.87
C GLU A 156 -20.44 -14.85 -12.87
N GLY A 157 -21.66 -15.26 -13.24
CA GLY A 157 -22.53 -16.10 -12.43
C GLY A 157 -21.90 -17.46 -12.13
N ASP A 158 -21.39 -18.12 -13.17
CA ASP A 158 -20.73 -19.42 -13.09
C ASP A 158 -19.55 -19.39 -12.09
N ILE A 159 -18.70 -18.37 -12.14
CA ILE A 159 -17.57 -18.22 -11.20
C ILE A 159 -18.05 -17.94 -9.78
N ILE A 160 -19.06 -17.10 -9.59
CA ILE A 160 -19.58 -16.79 -8.25
C ILE A 160 -20.12 -18.05 -7.60
N VAL A 161 -21.05 -18.75 -8.25
CA VAL A 161 -21.67 -19.96 -7.69
C VAL A 161 -20.61 -21.03 -7.43
N SER A 162 -19.70 -21.25 -8.38
CA SER A 162 -18.67 -22.28 -8.29
C SER A 162 -17.56 -21.97 -7.29
N ASN A 163 -17.48 -20.76 -6.72
CA ASN A 163 -16.44 -20.41 -5.74
C ASN A 163 -16.99 -19.82 -4.43
N HIS A 164 -18.30 -19.64 -4.31
CA HIS A 164 -18.91 -19.11 -3.09
C HIS A 164 -18.71 -20.08 -1.91
N PRO A 165 -18.35 -19.60 -0.70
CA PRO A 165 -18.11 -20.47 0.46
C PRO A 165 -19.39 -21.16 0.94
N ASN A 166 -20.55 -20.48 0.84
CA ASN A 166 -21.85 -21.00 1.30
C ASN A 166 -22.73 -21.37 0.10
N ARG A 167 -22.32 -22.32 -0.73
CA ARG A 167 -23.13 -22.78 -1.88
C ARG A 167 -24.44 -23.39 -1.38
N GLY A 168 -25.52 -23.26 -2.15
CA GLY A 168 -26.82 -23.76 -1.72
C GLY A 168 -27.51 -22.88 -0.66
N SER A 169 -27.18 -21.59 -0.60
CA SER A 169 -27.76 -20.64 0.36
C SER A 169 -28.06 -19.27 -0.27
N SER A 170 -28.88 -18.47 0.44
CA SER A 170 -29.21 -17.09 0.06
C SER A 170 -28.00 -16.16 -0.08
N ASP A 171 -26.85 -16.52 0.50
CA ASP A 171 -25.62 -15.73 0.36
C ASP A 171 -25.12 -15.71 -1.09
N VAL A 172 -25.30 -16.82 -1.83
CA VAL A 172 -24.96 -16.89 -3.26
C VAL A 172 -25.77 -15.88 -4.04
N CYS A 173 -27.09 -15.84 -3.83
CA CYS A 173 -27.96 -14.88 -4.50
C CYS A 173 -27.59 -13.42 -4.16
N THR A 174 -27.13 -13.17 -2.94
CA THR A 174 -26.65 -11.83 -2.53
C THR A 174 -25.37 -11.45 -3.28
N ALA A 175 -24.42 -12.38 -3.43
CA ALA A 175 -23.22 -12.15 -4.24
C ALA A 175 -23.57 -11.91 -5.73
N LEU A 176 -24.51 -12.67 -6.28
CA LEU A 176 -25.03 -12.45 -7.64
C LEU A 176 -25.72 -11.08 -7.77
N ALA A 177 -26.54 -10.67 -6.81
CA ALA A 177 -27.18 -9.33 -6.80
C ALA A 177 -26.16 -8.19 -6.79
N ARG A 178 -25.06 -8.34 -6.03
CA ARG A 178 -23.95 -7.37 -6.03
C ARG A 178 -23.21 -7.32 -7.38
N SER A 179 -22.94 -8.47 -8.01
CA SER A 179 -22.34 -8.50 -9.35
C SER A 179 -23.27 -8.00 -10.45
N PHE A 180 -24.57 -8.27 -10.36
CA PHE A 180 -25.58 -7.70 -11.25
C PHE A 180 -25.57 -6.17 -11.22
N ALA A 181 -25.57 -5.59 -10.01
CA ALA A 181 -25.53 -4.15 -9.83
C ALA A 181 -24.24 -3.52 -10.37
N ASP A 182 -23.09 -4.17 -10.18
CA ASP A 182 -21.82 -3.72 -10.74
C ASP A 182 -21.75 -3.85 -12.27
N ILE A 183 -22.28 -4.92 -12.86
CA ILE A 183 -22.43 -5.04 -14.33
C ILE A 183 -23.30 -3.88 -14.84
N GLY A 184 -24.39 -3.57 -14.14
CA GLY A 184 -25.26 -2.44 -14.46
C GLY A 184 -24.53 -1.11 -14.42
N ASP A 185 -23.67 -0.88 -13.43
CA ASP A 185 -22.85 0.34 -13.35
C ASP A 185 -21.76 0.39 -14.42
N ILE A 186 -21.18 -0.75 -14.81
CA ILE A 186 -20.25 -0.81 -15.95
C ILE A 186 -20.97 -0.37 -17.22
N VAL A 187 -22.11 -0.97 -17.54
CA VAL A 187 -22.90 -0.63 -18.73
C VAL A 187 -23.31 0.84 -18.72
N ARG A 188 -23.78 1.34 -17.58
CA ARG A 188 -24.24 2.73 -17.41
C ARG A 188 -23.13 3.78 -17.33
N GLY A 189 -21.86 3.36 -17.32
CA GLY A 189 -20.73 4.28 -17.17
C GLY A 189 -20.62 4.90 -15.77
N ARG A 190 -21.23 4.28 -14.76
CA ARG A 190 -21.21 4.72 -13.35
C ARG A 190 -20.18 3.99 -12.50
N ASP A 191 -19.63 2.89 -13.01
CA ASP A 191 -18.64 2.11 -12.28
C ASP A 191 -17.40 2.94 -11.99
N MET A 192 -16.97 2.93 -10.73
CA MET A 192 -15.83 3.70 -10.23
C MET A 192 -14.51 2.93 -10.37
N PHE A 193 -14.53 1.63 -10.68
CA PHE A 193 -13.31 0.81 -10.73
C PHE A 193 -12.63 0.93 -12.10
N LYS A 194 -11.47 1.57 -12.10
CA LYS A 194 -10.63 1.78 -13.28
C LYS A 194 -9.39 0.88 -13.21
N PRO A 195 -9.44 -0.34 -13.76
CA PRO A 195 -8.35 -1.31 -13.58
C PRO A 195 -7.02 -0.87 -14.22
N ASN A 196 -7.10 -0.09 -15.30
CA ASN A 196 -5.94 0.42 -16.02
C ASN A 196 -6.23 1.79 -16.67
N PRO A 197 -5.19 2.55 -17.08
CA PRO A 197 -5.38 3.86 -17.69
C PRO A 197 -6.11 3.87 -19.04
N GLN A 198 -6.15 2.74 -19.76
CA GLN A 198 -6.75 2.61 -21.09
C GLN A 198 -8.27 2.48 -21.03
N ASP A 199 -8.81 1.87 -19.97
CA ASP A 199 -10.25 1.81 -19.70
C ASP A 199 -11.10 1.27 -20.86
N LYS A 200 -10.57 0.24 -21.55
CA LYS A 200 -11.11 -0.27 -22.81
C LYS A 200 -12.59 -0.62 -22.78
N VAL A 201 -13.09 -1.15 -21.65
CA VAL A 201 -14.51 -1.47 -21.48
C VAL A 201 -15.36 -0.21 -21.61
N GLN A 202 -15.03 0.87 -20.90
CA GLN A 202 -15.81 2.11 -20.94
C GLN A 202 -15.71 2.80 -22.30
N GLU A 203 -14.52 2.85 -22.91
CA GLU A 203 -14.35 3.41 -24.26
C GLU A 203 -15.13 2.60 -25.31
N GLY A 204 -15.07 1.26 -25.23
CA GLY A 204 -15.86 0.39 -26.10
C GLY A 204 -17.37 0.59 -25.94
N LEU A 205 -17.86 0.70 -24.71
CA LEU A 205 -19.27 1.01 -24.44
C LEU A 205 -19.66 2.38 -25.01
N LYS A 206 -18.82 3.43 -24.90
CA LYS A 206 -19.11 4.75 -25.49
C LYS A 206 -19.32 4.65 -27.00
N VAL A 207 -18.43 3.92 -27.68
CA VAL A 207 -18.53 3.72 -29.13
C VAL A 207 -19.81 2.98 -29.49
N VAL A 208 -20.15 1.90 -28.79
CA VAL A 208 -21.38 1.14 -29.08
C VAL A 208 -22.63 1.97 -28.82
N PHE A 209 -22.70 2.73 -27.74
CA PHE A 209 -23.84 3.60 -27.46
C PHE A 209 -23.98 4.76 -28.44
N MET A 210 -22.87 5.30 -28.94
CA MET A 210 -22.88 6.26 -30.06
C MET A 210 -23.50 5.65 -31.32
N LYS A 211 -23.14 4.41 -31.67
CA LYS A 211 -23.74 3.69 -32.82
C LYS A 211 -25.23 3.41 -32.61
N ILE A 212 -25.62 2.99 -31.42
CA ILE A 212 -27.03 2.78 -31.06
C ILE A 212 -27.81 4.09 -31.18
N ASN A 213 -27.29 5.21 -30.66
CA ASN A 213 -27.94 6.52 -30.77
C ASN A 213 -28.13 6.91 -32.25
N LYS A 214 -27.10 6.74 -33.08
CA LYS A 214 -27.19 6.99 -34.52
C LYS A 214 -28.31 6.16 -35.18
N GLY A 215 -28.43 4.88 -34.81
CA GLY A 215 -29.50 4.00 -35.30
C GLY A 215 -30.92 4.41 -34.84
N LEU A 216 -31.04 4.96 -33.63
CA LEU A 216 -32.29 5.54 -33.13
C LEU A 216 -32.66 6.80 -33.91
N ASN A 217 -31.69 7.68 -34.17
CA ASN A 217 -31.91 8.92 -34.93
C ASN A 217 -32.35 8.61 -36.37
N THR A 218 -31.78 7.58 -37.01
CA THR A 218 -32.26 7.11 -38.33
C THR A 218 -33.69 6.57 -38.30
N SER A 219 -34.17 6.16 -37.13
CA SER A 219 -35.55 5.70 -36.90
C SER A 219 -36.47 6.82 -36.42
N GLY A 220 -36.01 8.08 -36.43
CA GLY A 220 -36.76 9.26 -36.00
C GLY A 220 -36.80 9.50 -34.49
N ILE A 221 -36.00 8.78 -33.70
CA ILE A 221 -35.97 8.90 -32.23
C ILE A 221 -34.75 9.73 -31.83
N ASN A 222 -35.00 10.98 -31.42
CA ASN A 222 -33.95 11.95 -31.06
C ASN A 222 -33.97 12.31 -29.56
N ASP A 223 -34.78 11.64 -28.74
CA ASP A 223 -34.95 11.94 -27.30
C ASP A 223 -33.66 11.81 -26.46
N TYR A 224 -32.64 11.16 -27.00
CA TYR A 224 -31.35 10.95 -26.37
C TYR A 224 -30.25 11.85 -26.93
N ASP A 225 -30.57 12.74 -27.87
CA ASP A 225 -29.63 13.74 -28.36
C ASP A 225 -29.32 14.77 -27.26
N GLY A 226 -28.06 15.22 -27.23
CA GLY A 226 -27.60 16.16 -26.19
C GLY A 226 -27.23 15.53 -24.84
N ASP A 227 -27.22 14.19 -24.71
CA ASP A 227 -26.85 13.43 -23.50
C ASP A 227 -25.35 13.47 -23.15
N GLY A 228 -24.57 14.26 -23.89
CA GLY A 228 -23.13 14.38 -23.75
C GLY A 228 -22.35 13.15 -24.21
N PRO A 229 -21.01 13.17 -24.11
CA PRO A 229 -20.15 12.10 -24.63
C PRO A 229 -20.25 10.77 -23.88
N GLU A 230 -20.86 10.80 -22.69
CA GLU A 230 -21.00 9.62 -21.82
C GLU A 230 -22.31 8.87 -22.06
N TYR A 231 -23.32 9.49 -22.71
CA TYR A 231 -24.62 8.90 -23.01
C TYR A 231 -25.35 8.33 -21.76
N TYR A 232 -25.32 9.04 -20.63
CA TYR A 232 -25.85 8.53 -19.37
C TYR A 232 -27.36 8.22 -19.40
N LYS A 233 -28.18 9.09 -20.02
CA LYS A 233 -29.63 8.88 -20.19
C LYS A 233 -29.93 7.69 -21.10
N LEU A 234 -29.24 7.58 -22.24
CA LEU A 234 -29.42 6.46 -23.17
C LEU A 234 -29.02 5.13 -22.52
N ARG A 235 -27.88 5.10 -21.83
CA ARG A 235 -27.39 3.91 -21.12
C ARG A 235 -28.32 3.49 -19.97
N GLU A 236 -28.87 4.44 -19.23
CA GLU A 236 -29.86 4.18 -18.17
C GLU A 236 -31.12 3.53 -18.74
N ALA A 237 -31.64 4.07 -19.84
CA ALA A 237 -32.81 3.53 -20.52
C ALA A 237 -32.53 2.12 -21.08
N TRP A 238 -31.35 1.92 -21.67
CA TRP A 238 -30.93 0.60 -22.17
C TRP A 238 -30.82 -0.44 -21.05
N TRP A 239 -30.20 -0.10 -19.93
CA TRP A 239 -30.11 -1.01 -18.78
C TRP A 239 -31.51 -1.37 -18.29
N THR A 240 -32.39 -0.37 -18.10
CA THR A 240 -33.76 -0.59 -17.64
C THR A 240 -34.55 -1.54 -18.57
N ALA A 241 -34.35 -1.44 -19.89
CA ALA A 241 -35.01 -2.30 -20.88
C ALA A 241 -34.48 -3.75 -20.91
N ASN A 242 -33.24 -3.99 -20.45
CA ASN A 242 -32.54 -5.26 -20.64
C ASN A 242 -32.14 -6.00 -19.36
N ARG A 243 -32.18 -5.34 -18.20
CA ARG A 243 -31.71 -5.87 -16.91
C ARG A 243 -32.30 -7.24 -16.54
N ASP A 244 -33.55 -7.50 -16.93
CA ASP A 244 -34.24 -8.76 -16.63
C ASP A 244 -33.60 -9.94 -17.38
N GLN A 245 -33.18 -9.73 -18.64
CA GLN A 245 -32.45 -10.74 -19.43
C GLN A 245 -31.07 -11.00 -18.84
N VAL A 246 -30.39 -9.96 -18.35
CA VAL A 246 -29.08 -10.06 -17.70
C VAL A 246 -29.16 -10.87 -16.42
N TRP A 247 -30.18 -10.63 -15.58
CA TRP A 247 -30.39 -11.41 -14.35
C TRP A 247 -30.69 -12.87 -14.62
N LYS A 248 -31.55 -13.15 -15.61
CA LYS A 248 -31.89 -14.53 -16.02
C LYS A 248 -30.63 -15.31 -16.39
N VAL A 249 -29.70 -14.69 -17.12
CA VAL A 249 -28.45 -15.33 -17.52
C VAL A 249 -27.45 -15.45 -16.37
N LEU A 250 -27.34 -14.41 -15.53
CA LEU A 250 -26.46 -14.41 -14.36
C LEU A 250 -26.80 -15.52 -13.35
N THR A 251 -28.07 -15.92 -13.29
CA THR A 251 -28.60 -16.92 -12.36
C THR A 251 -28.71 -18.34 -12.93
N CYS A 252 -28.28 -18.59 -14.18
CA CYS A 252 -28.40 -19.89 -14.85
C CYS A 252 -27.83 -21.07 -14.04
N THR A 253 -26.74 -20.82 -13.30
CA THR A 253 -26.02 -21.84 -12.52
C THR A 253 -26.32 -21.80 -11.03
N ALA A 254 -27.20 -20.92 -10.56
CA ALA A 254 -27.66 -20.92 -9.18
C ALA A 254 -28.33 -22.25 -8.80
N GLY A 255 -28.16 -22.68 -7.55
CA GLY A 255 -28.73 -23.92 -7.03
C GLY A 255 -30.25 -23.85 -6.90
N GLU A 256 -30.94 -25.00 -7.02
CA GLU A 256 -32.41 -25.06 -6.93
C GLU A 256 -32.97 -24.44 -5.64
N LYS A 257 -32.26 -24.63 -4.52
CA LYS A 257 -32.65 -24.11 -3.20
C LYS A 257 -32.15 -22.69 -2.90
N ASP A 258 -31.41 -22.08 -3.83
CA ASP A 258 -30.90 -20.72 -3.64
C ASP A 258 -32.05 -19.73 -3.79
N THR A 259 -32.36 -18.98 -2.73
CA THR A 259 -33.44 -17.99 -2.70
C THR A 259 -32.92 -16.63 -2.26
N TYR A 260 -33.17 -15.59 -3.06
CA TYR A 260 -32.92 -14.21 -2.66
C TYR A 260 -34.08 -13.70 -1.80
N PHE A 261 -33.80 -12.86 -0.82
CA PHE A 261 -34.86 -12.22 -0.03
C PHE A 261 -34.51 -10.78 0.30
N VAL A 262 -35.55 -9.96 0.42
CA VAL A 262 -35.48 -8.56 0.84
C VAL A 262 -36.53 -8.33 1.91
N GLN A 263 -36.15 -7.67 3.01
CA GLN A 263 -37.07 -7.26 4.05
C GLN A 263 -37.56 -5.83 3.81
N LEU A 264 -38.87 -5.62 3.70
CA LEU A 264 -39.45 -4.31 3.42
C LEU A 264 -39.66 -3.49 4.70
N ASP A 265 -40.12 -4.16 5.76
CA ASP A 265 -40.29 -3.60 7.10
C ASP A 265 -40.15 -4.71 8.17
N ASP A 266 -40.45 -4.40 9.43
CA ASP A 266 -40.32 -5.34 10.56
C ASP A 266 -41.18 -6.62 10.39
N SER A 267 -42.21 -6.63 9.53
CA SER A 267 -43.18 -7.71 9.36
C SER A 267 -43.20 -8.36 7.96
N GLU A 268 -42.76 -7.67 6.91
CA GLU A 268 -42.87 -8.13 5.52
C GLU A 268 -41.52 -8.52 4.91
N LYS A 269 -41.42 -9.77 4.43
CA LYS A 269 -40.27 -10.29 3.69
C LYS A 269 -40.71 -10.82 2.32
N LEU A 270 -40.03 -10.37 1.28
CA LEU A 270 -40.21 -10.88 -0.07
C LEU A 270 -39.11 -11.89 -0.38
N PHE A 271 -39.50 -13.01 -0.99
CA PHE A 271 -38.59 -14.07 -1.42
C PHE A 271 -38.67 -14.21 -2.95
N SER A 272 -37.53 -14.46 -3.58
CA SER A 272 -37.51 -14.89 -4.97
C SER A 272 -37.97 -16.34 -5.07
N ASN A 273 -38.30 -16.77 -6.28
CA ASN A 273 -38.44 -18.21 -6.54
C ASN A 273 -37.06 -18.90 -6.55
N ASN A 274 -37.06 -20.21 -6.76
CA ASN A 274 -35.88 -21.07 -6.86
C ASN A 274 -34.81 -20.49 -7.81
N LYS A 275 -33.55 -20.88 -7.60
CA LYS A 275 -32.39 -20.40 -8.38
C LYS A 275 -32.28 -18.87 -8.41
N CYS A 276 -32.42 -18.23 -7.26
CA CYS A 276 -32.39 -16.77 -7.12
C CYS A 276 -33.41 -16.04 -8.02
N GLY A 277 -34.53 -16.70 -8.34
CA GLY A 277 -35.55 -16.17 -9.25
C GLY A 277 -35.29 -16.40 -10.74
N HIS A 278 -34.41 -17.33 -11.13
CA HIS A 278 -34.11 -17.65 -12.53
C HIS A 278 -35.37 -18.05 -13.33
N SER A 279 -36.21 -18.91 -12.75
CA SER A 279 -37.37 -19.52 -13.41
C SER A 279 -38.58 -18.59 -13.52
N ASN A 280 -38.46 -17.34 -13.06
CA ASN A 280 -39.52 -16.36 -13.22
C ASN A 280 -39.38 -15.64 -14.54
N GLU A 281 -40.46 -15.61 -15.32
CA GLU A 281 -40.62 -14.63 -16.41
C GLU A 281 -40.79 -13.18 -15.89
N GLY A 282 -40.72 -12.99 -14.57
CA GLY A 282 -40.84 -11.70 -13.89
C GLY A 282 -39.50 -11.00 -13.60
N ALA A 283 -39.59 -9.72 -13.23
CA ALA A 283 -38.44 -8.88 -12.96
C ALA A 283 -37.59 -9.36 -11.76
N PRO A 284 -36.26 -9.15 -11.77
CA PRO A 284 -35.38 -9.40 -10.65
C PRO A 284 -35.89 -8.73 -9.37
N LEU A 285 -35.93 -9.49 -8.27
CA LEU A 285 -36.36 -8.98 -6.97
C LEU A 285 -35.41 -7.91 -6.43
N THR A 286 -34.11 -8.04 -6.70
CA THR A 286 -33.11 -7.05 -6.32
C THR A 286 -33.24 -5.75 -7.13
N ASN A 287 -32.99 -4.65 -6.44
CA ASN A 287 -32.90 -3.27 -6.91
C ASN A 287 -31.55 -2.64 -6.51
N LEU A 288 -30.55 -3.45 -6.14
CA LEU A 288 -29.19 -2.99 -5.85
C LEU A 288 -28.58 -2.25 -7.06
N ASP A 289 -28.97 -2.58 -8.28
CA ASP A 289 -28.56 -1.84 -9.47
C ASP A 289 -29.06 -0.38 -9.48
N TYR A 290 -29.99 0.02 -8.61
CA TYR A 290 -30.40 1.42 -8.44
C TYR A 290 -29.86 2.05 -7.14
N VAL A 291 -28.88 1.41 -6.50
CA VAL A 291 -28.18 1.92 -5.31
C VAL A 291 -26.79 2.43 -5.72
N PRO A 292 -26.30 3.59 -5.25
CA PRO A 292 -24.94 4.05 -5.48
C PRO A 292 -23.88 2.99 -5.16
N GLN A 293 -22.95 2.78 -6.09
CA GLN A 293 -21.94 1.73 -5.99
C GLN A 293 -21.11 1.78 -4.69
N PHE A 294 -20.75 2.98 -4.24
CA PHE A 294 -20.04 3.17 -2.98
C PHE A 294 -20.77 2.53 -1.78
N LEU A 295 -22.08 2.74 -1.65
CA LEU A 295 -22.86 2.22 -0.53
C LEU A 295 -22.95 0.69 -0.59
N ARG A 296 -23.06 0.11 -1.78
CA ARG A 296 -23.05 -1.35 -1.97
C ARG A 296 -21.71 -1.97 -1.60
N TRP A 297 -20.61 -1.32 -1.99
CA TRP A 297 -19.27 -1.79 -1.63
C TRP A 297 -18.99 -1.63 -0.15
N PHE A 298 -19.52 -0.60 0.51
CA PHE A 298 -19.36 -0.41 1.95
C PHE A 298 -20.17 -1.46 2.75
N ASP A 299 -21.40 -1.75 2.34
CA ASP A 299 -22.20 -2.88 2.85
C ASP A 299 -21.46 -4.22 2.66
N GLU A 300 -20.96 -4.51 1.45
CA GLU A 300 -20.19 -5.73 1.15
C GLU A 300 -18.90 -5.81 1.98
N TRP A 301 -18.20 -4.69 2.16
CA TRP A 301 -17.02 -4.61 3.01
C TRP A 301 -17.34 -4.96 4.46
N SER A 302 -18.46 -4.45 5.01
CA SER A 302 -18.84 -4.69 6.40
C SER A 302 -19.16 -6.17 6.67
N GLU A 303 -19.92 -6.80 5.78
CA GLU A 303 -20.26 -8.23 5.89
C GLU A 303 -19.02 -9.12 5.76
N GLU A 304 -18.13 -8.83 4.81
CA GLU A 304 -16.87 -9.56 4.63
C GLU A 304 -15.90 -9.32 5.79
N PHE A 305 -15.84 -8.11 6.34
CA PHE A 305 -15.07 -7.82 7.55
C PHE A 305 -15.57 -8.68 8.72
N CYS A 306 -16.88 -8.71 8.97
CA CYS A 306 -17.46 -9.48 10.05
C CYS A 306 -17.22 -11.00 9.90
N ARG A 307 -17.41 -11.54 8.68
CA ARG A 307 -17.08 -12.93 8.37
C ARG A 307 -15.61 -13.25 8.62
N LYS A 308 -14.69 -12.46 8.04
CA LYS A 308 -13.24 -12.67 8.19
C LYS A 308 -12.78 -12.46 9.62
N LYS A 309 -13.38 -11.55 10.38
CA LYS A 309 -13.07 -11.35 11.80
C LYS A 309 -13.39 -12.61 12.59
N LYS A 310 -14.57 -13.21 12.39
CA LYS A 310 -14.96 -14.48 13.02
C LYS A 310 -13.95 -15.60 12.73
N ASP A 311 -13.59 -15.79 11.46
CA ASP A 311 -12.65 -16.85 11.05
C ASP A 311 -11.25 -16.63 11.65
N LYS A 312 -10.78 -15.37 11.67
CA LYS A 312 -9.48 -15.02 12.25
C LYS A 312 -9.44 -15.16 13.77
N LEU A 313 -10.50 -14.74 14.47
CA LEU A 313 -10.61 -14.91 15.92
C LEU A 313 -10.64 -16.39 16.31
N LYS A 314 -11.34 -17.23 15.54
CA LYS A 314 -11.33 -18.69 15.72
C LYS A 314 -9.90 -19.25 15.62
N LYS A 315 -9.14 -18.87 14.58
CA LYS A 315 -7.74 -19.29 14.41
C LYS A 315 -6.86 -18.83 15.57
N VAL A 316 -7.00 -17.58 16.00
CA VAL A 316 -6.27 -17.04 17.15
C VAL A 316 -6.61 -17.84 18.42
N LYS A 317 -7.90 -18.10 18.68
CA LYS A 317 -8.36 -18.90 19.84
C LYS A 317 -7.73 -20.29 19.82
N GLU A 318 -7.83 -21.00 18.71
CA GLU A 318 -7.33 -22.38 18.57
C GLU A 318 -5.82 -22.49 18.85
N VAL A 319 -5.04 -21.50 18.40
CA VAL A 319 -3.58 -21.50 18.58
C VAL A 319 -3.16 -20.98 19.97
N CYS A 320 -3.91 -20.04 20.55
CA CYS A 320 -3.54 -19.37 21.80
C CYS A 320 -4.21 -19.94 23.06
N ARG A 321 -5.37 -20.60 22.96
CA ARG A 321 -6.16 -21.14 24.08
C ARG A 321 -6.69 -22.53 23.73
N ASN A 322 -5.96 -23.57 24.16
CA ASN A 322 -6.38 -24.96 24.00
C ASN A 322 -6.35 -25.67 25.36
N TYR A 323 -7.45 -25.51 26.12
CA TYR A 323 -7.53 -25.95 27.51
C TYR A 323 -7.43 -27.46 27.68
N ALA A 324 -7.99 -28.24 26.75
CA ALA A 324 -7.87 -29.71 26.75
C ALA A 324 -6.40 -30.18 26.69
N ASN A 325 -5.53 -29.38 26.08
CA ASN A 325 -4.10 -29.63 25.99
C ASN A 325 -3.27 -28.79 26.99
N ASN A 326 -3.90 -28.21 28.01
CA ASN A 326 -3.29 -27.29 28.99
C ASN A 326 -2.47 -26.15 28.32
N LEU A 327 -2.99 -25.59 27.22
CA LEU A 327 -2.32 -24.52 26.48
C LEU A 327 -2.98 -23.16 26.76
N TYR A 328 -2.20 -22.24 27.33
CA TYR A 328 -2.57 -20.84 27.47
C TYR A 328 -1.37 -19.97 27.10
N CYS A 329 -1.37 -19.40 25.89
CA CYS A 329 -0.24 -18.61 25.39
C CYS A 329 -0.47 -17.11 25.48
N SER A 330 0.56 -16.34 25.76
CA SER A 330 0.51 -14.88 25.66
C SER A 330 0.82 -14.37 24.26
N PHE A 331 0.47 -13.11 24.04
CA PHE A 331 0.95 -12.33 22.91
C PHE A 331 2.45 -12.47 22.71
N ASN A 332 3.27 -12.41 23.76
CA ASN A 332 4.74 -12.46 23.64
C ASN A 332 5.29 -13.90 23.51
N GLY A 333 4.44 -14.87 23.21
CA GLY A 333 4.83 -16.27 22.99
C GLY A 333 5.27 -17.01 24.26
N TYR A 334 4.82 -16.58 25.44
CA TYR A 334 5.01 -17.35 26.68
C TYR A 334 3.82 -18.26 26.97
N ASP A 335 4.11 -19.45 27.50
CA ASP A 335 3.11 -20.38 28.05
C ASP A 335 2.75 -19.98 29.49
N CYS A 336 1.60 -19.33 29.64
CA CYS A 336 1.11 -18.78 30.91
C CYS A 336 0.76 -19.87 31.95
N THR A 337 0.64 -21.14 31.55
CA THR A 337 0.42 -22.26 32.49
C THR A 337 1.67 -22.62 33.27
N LYS A 338 2.84 -22.38 32.67
CA LYS A 338 4.17 -22.61 33.25
C LYS A 338 4.76 -21.37 33.90
N ILE A 339 4.11 -20.21 33.75
CA ILE A 339 4.51 -19.00 34.46
C ILE A 339 4.12 -19.15 35.93
N ILE A 340 5.10 -19.57 36.71
CA ILE A 340 5.21 -19.32 38.13
C ILE A 340 6.43 -18.41 38.23
N TRP A 341 6.28 -17.16 38.71
CA TRP A 341 7.38 -16.17 38.72
C TRP A 341 8.68 -16.64 39.42
N LYS A 342 8.65 -17.78 40.13
CA LYS A 342 9.81 -18.45 40.74
C LYS A 342 10.39 -19.68 40.05
N GLU A 343 9.62 -20.46 39.27
CA GLU A 343 9.98 -21.87 38.96
C GLU A 343 10.47 -22.13 37.53
N HIS A 344 10.94 -21.09 36.83
CA HIS A 344 11.84 -21.20 35.68
C HIS A 344 11.62 -22.38 34.72
N ASN A 345 10.70 -22.22 33.76
CA ASN A 345 10.80 -23.00 32.52
C ASN A 345 10.37 -22.20 31.30
N PHE A 346 11.25 -21.30 30.86
CA PHE A 346 11.15 -20.64 29.56
C PHE A 346 11.67 -21.56 28.48
N SER A 347 10.89 -22.58 28.14
CA SER A 347 10.98 -23.08 26.78
C SER A 347 10.38 -22.00 25.89
N ASN A 348 11.12 -21.56 24.86
CA ASN A 348 10.50 -21.00 23.66
C ASN A 348 9.68 -22.14 23.03
N ASP A 349 8.53 -22.44 23.64
CA ASP A 349 7.65 -23.48 23.16
C ASP A 349 7.16 -23.01 21.82
N SER A 350 7.60 -23.71 20.76
CA SER A 350 7.19 -23.46 19.39
C SER A 350 5.67 -23.31 19.25
N LYS A 351 4.88 -23.92 20.15
CA LYS A 351 3.42 -23.77 20.23
C LYS A 351 3.00 -22.33 20.57
N CYS A 352 3.61 -21.68 21.56
CA CYS A 352 3.27 -20.30 21.91
C CYS A 352 3.90 -19.27 20.98
N THR A 353 5.02 -19.57 20.31
CA THR A 353 5.49 -18.72 19.20
C THR A 353 4.47 -18.66 18.06
N LYS A 354 3.77 -19.76 17.74
CA LYS A 354 2.66 -19.75 16.78
C LYS A 354 1.52 -18.82 17.22
N CYS A 355 1.21 -18.75 18.51
CA CYS A 355 0.22 -17.80 19.03
C CYS A 355 0.64 -16.35 18.77
N HIS A 356 1.90 -15.99 19.05
CA HIS A 356 2.42 -14.66 18.71
C HIS A 356 2.27 -14.34 17.21
N ASN A 357 2.63 -15.30 16.34
CA ASN A 357 2.53 -15.14 14.88
C ASN A 357 1.10 -14.87 14.42
N GLU A 358 0.13 -15.65 14.89
CA GLU A 358 -1.28 -15.44 14.55
C GLU A 358 -1.84 -14.14 15.14
N CYS A 359 -1.43 -13.77 16.35
CA CYS A 359 -1.80 -12.49 16.95
C CYS A 359 -1.27 -11.30 16.12
N LEU A 360 0.00 -11.31 15.71
CA LEU A 360 0.55 -10.27 14.83
C LEU A 360 -0.19 -10.18 13.49
N ARG A 361 -0.51 -11.33 12.87
CA ARG A 361 -1.31 -11.37 11.63
C ARG A 361 -2.70 -10.76 11.83
N TYR A 362 -3.35 -11.07 12.95
CA TYR A 362 -4.66 -10.51 13.31
C TYR A 362 -4.58 -8.99 13.55
N GLU A 363 -3.61 -8.52 14.35
CA GLU A 363 -3.45 -7.09 14.64
C GLU A 363 -3.16 -6.26 13.38
N ASN A 364 -2.25 -6.72 12.53
CA ASN A 364 -1.94 -6.07 11.26
C ASN A 364 -3.17 -6.00 10.34
N TRP A 365 -3.95 -7.08 10.31
CA TRP A 365 -5.20 -7.11 9.55
C TRP A 365 -6.25 -6.15 10.11
N ILE A 366 -6.50 -6.16 11.43
CA ILE A 366 -7.44 -5.24 12.08
C ILE A 366 -7.07 -3.78 11.85
N LYS A 367 -5.79 -3.43 11.95
CA LYS A 367 -5.29 -2.08 11.67
C LYS A 367 -5.59 -1.64 10.22
N ASP A 368 -5.32 -2.51 9.24
CA ASP A 368 -5.67 -2.25 7.84
C ASP A 368 -7.18 -2.09 7.63
N GLN A 369 -8.00 -2.89 8.33
CA GLN A 369 -9.46 -2.77 8.26
C GLN A 369 -9.96 -1.47 8.90
N LYS A 370 -9.39 -1.03 10.03
CA LYS A 370 -9.73 0.26 10.65
C LYS A 370 -9.49 1.43 9.69
N LEU A 371 -8.34 1.44 9.01
CA LEU A 371 -8.02 2.47 8.02
C LEU A 371 -9.02 2.46 6.84
N LYS A 372 -9.41 1.28 6.36
CA LYS A 372 -10.41 1.14 5.28
C LYS A 372 -11.80 1.58 5.72
N PHE A 373 -12.17 1.30 6.96
CA PHE A 373 -13.40 1.77 7.57
C PHE A 373 -13.44 3.30 7.62
N GLU A 374 -12.41 3.93 8.20
CA GLU A 374 -12.31 5.39 8.32
C GLU A 374 -12.40 6.08 6.96
N LYS A 375 -11.69 5.56 5.94
CA LYS A 375 -11.77 6.07 4.57
C LYS A 375 -13.17 6.05 3.97
N GLN A 376 -13.91 4.96 4.19
CA GLN A 376 -15.27 4.79 3.68
C GLN A 376 -16.28 5.62 4.47
N ARG A 377 -16.13 5.71 5.80
CA ARG A 377 -16.93 6.60 6.65
C ARG A 377 -16.81 8.05 6.21
N ASP A 378 -15.58 8.52 5.97
CA ASP A 378 -15.35 9.90 5.53
C ASP A 378 -15.89 10.13 4.11
N LYS A 379 -15.79 9.12 3.22
CA LYS A 379 -16.40 9.15 1.89
C LYS A 379 -17.93 9.29 1.95
N TYR A 380 -18.59 8.60 2.88
CA TYR A 380 -20.04 8.70 3.07
C TYR A 380 -20.47 10.14 3.37
N GLU A 381 -19.82 10.79 4.32
CA GLU A 381 -20.15 12.18 4.68
C GLU A 381 -19.87 13.15 3.52
N ILE A 382 -18.81 12.92 2.75
CA ILE A 382 -18.50 13.72 1.56
C ILE A 382 -19.58 13.58 0.48
N GLU A 383 -19.99 12.36 0.13
CA GLU A 383 -21.01 12.14 -0.91
C GLU A 383 -22.37 12.70 -0.46
N LYS A 384 -22.74 12.52 0.81
CA LYS A 384 -23.98 13.09 1.39
C LYS A 384 -24.01 14.61 1.27
N ASN A 385 -22.89 15.28 1.55
CA ASN A 385 -22.76 16.73 1.46
C ASN A 385 -22.68 17.23 0.02
N ARG A 386 -21.94 16.54 -0.86
CA ARG A 386 -21.81 16.86 -2.29
C ARG A 386 -23.17 16.97 -2.97
N TYR A 387 -24.10 16.09 -2.62
CA TYR A 387 -25.42 16.02 -3.25
C TYR A 387 -26.51 16.82 -2.52
N ASN A 388 -26.15 17.75 -1.63
CA ASN A 388 -27.10 18.58 -0.90
C ASN A 388 -27.89 19.53 -1.83
N SER A 389 -29.21 19.63 -1.62
CA SER A 389 -30.18 20.30 -2.48
C SER A 389 -29.93 21.79 -2.72
N ARG A 390 -29.18 22.47 -1.84
CA ARG A 390 -28.83 23.89 -1.99
C ARG A 390 -27.67 24.16 -2.98
N GLN A 391 -26.89 23.14 -3.36
CA GLN A 391 -25.65 23.33 -4.15
C GLN A 391 -25.75 22.85 -5.62
N ILE A 392 -26.77 22.06 -5.97
CA ILE A 392 -26.90 21.45 -7.32
C ILE A 392 -28.09 22.09 -8.06
N SER A 393 -27.81 22.97 -9.03
CA SER A 393 -28.82 23.54 -9.93
C SER A 393 -29.33 22.53 -10.97
N SER A 394 -30.54 22.75 -11.49
CA SER A 394 -31.21 21.93 -12.52
C SER A 394 -30.52 21.90 -13.89
N LYS A 395 -29.41 22.63 -14.08
CA LYS A 395 -28.57 22.63 -15.29
C LYS A 395 -27.47 21.55 -15.28
N ASN A 396 -27.46 20.65 -14.30
CA ASN A 396 -26.42 19.65 -14.11
C ASN A 396 -26.66 18.33 -14.90
N ASN A 397 -25.56 17.66 -15.25
CA ASN A 397 -25.50 16.33 -15.89
C ASN A 397 -26.49 15.31 -15.28
N PHE A 398 -27.22 14.55 -16.12
CA PHE A 398 -28.19 13.50 -15.76
C PHE A 398 -27.71 12.58 -14.61
N ASN A 399 -26.42 12.22 -14.61
CA ASN A 399 -25.83 11.38 -13.58
C ASN A 399 -25.85 12.03 -12.18
N ASN A 400 -25.64 13.34 -12.08
CA ASN A 400 -25.69 14.06 -10.81
C ASN A 400 -27.11 14.13 -10.25
N ILE A 401 -28.13 14.23 -11.12
CA ILE A 401 -29.54 14.20 -10.72
C ILE A 401 -29.89 12.85 -10.09
N TYR A 402 -29.42 11.75 -10.69
CA TYR A 402 -29.58 10.40 -10.13
C TYR A 402 -29.03 10.29 -8.70
N TYR A 403 -27.77 10.67 -8.49
CA TYR A 403 -27.18 10.60 -7.15
C TYR A 403 -27.86 11.54 -6.17
N LYS A 404 -28.24 12.75 -6.62
CA LYS A 404 -28.98 13.70 -5.80
C LYS A 404 -30.29 13.09 -5.29
N GLU A 405 -31.11 12.54 -6.18
CA GLU A 405 -32.38 11.91 -5.78
C GLU A 405 -32.17 10.77 -4.78
N PHE A 406 -31.16 9.91 -5.00
CA PHE A 406 -30.86 8.83 -4.07
C PHE A 406 -30.47 9.37 -2.69
N TYR A 407 -29.54 10.33 -2.63
CA TYR A 407 -29.08 10.90 -1.36
C TYR A 407 -30.13 11.80 -0.69
N ASP A 408 -31.08 12.35 -1.43
CA ASP A 408 -32.26 13.04 -0.89
C ASP A 408 -33.16 12.03 -0.14
N GLU A 409 -33.47 10.87 -0.74
CA GLU A 409 -34.24 9.80 -0.07
C GLU A 409 -33.49 9.21 1.13
N LEU A 410 -32.17 9.02 1.00
CA LEU A 410 -31.32 8.59 2.09
C LEU A 410 -31.39 9.56 3.28
N ARG A 411 -31.41 10.88 3.01
CA ARG A 411 -31.47 11.91 4.05
C ARG A 411 -32.81 11.95 4.77
N VAL A 412 -33.92 11.77 4.06
CA VAL A 412 -35.27 11.75 4.64
C VAL A 412 -35.40 10.62 5.66
N ASN A 413 -34.85 9.45 5.36
CA ASN A 413 -35.03 8.25 6.19
C ASN A 413 -33.89 8.06 7.23
N TYR A 414 -32.63 8.31 6.87
CA TYR A 414 -31.43 7.98 7.68
C TYR A 414 -30.33 9.07 7.60
N GLY A 415 -30.69 10.34 7.79
CA GLY A 415 -29.83 11.49 7.50
C GLY A 415 -28.46 11.62 8.22
N SER A 416 -28.13 10.79 9.22
CA SER A 416 -26.82 10.80 9.87
C SER A 416 -26.00 9.53 9.60
N ILE A 417 -24.67 9.65 9.56
CA ILE A 417 -23.78 8.50 9.39
C ILE A 417 -23.98 7.48 10.51
N GLU A 418 -24.23 7.90 11.75
CA GLU A 418 -24.43 6.96 12.86
C GLU A 418 -25.59 6.00 12.58
N LYS A 419 -26.69 6.52 12.00
CA LYS A 419 -27.83 5.68 11.63
C LYS A 419 -27.47 4.65 10.55
N PHE A 420 -26.65 5.02 9.56
CA PHE A 420 -26.18 4.08 8.54
C PHE A 420 -25.21 3.05 9.10
N LEU A 421 -24.27 3.46 9.96
CA LEU A 421 -23.35 2.54 10.65
C LEU A 421 -24.10 1.52 11.51
N ASN A 422 -25.19 1.95 12.17
CA ASN A 422 -26.08 1.05 12.90
C ASN A 422 -26.79 0.02 12.00
N LEU A 423 -27.06 0.35 10.73
CA LEU A 423 -27.56 -0.64 9.76
C LEU A 423 -26.48 -1.65 9.37
N LEU A 424 -25.22 -1.23 9.24
CA LEU A 424 -24.09 -2.15 9.00
C LEU A 424 -23.90 -3.12 10.16
N ASN A 425 -24.03 -2.64 11.42
CA ASN A 425 -23.98 -3.48 12.62
C ASN A 425 -25.02 -4.61 12.62
N LYS A 426 -26.17 -4.40 11.95
CA LYS A 426 -27.28 -5.37 11.87
C LYS A 426 -27.10 -6.43 10.79
N GLY A 427 -26.05 -6.34 9.97
CA GLY A 427 -25.73 -7.35 8.97
C GLY A 427 -25.68 -8.76 9.58
N ASN A 428 -26.18 -9.76 8.83
CA ASN A 428 -26.32 -11.13 9.34
C ASN A 428 -24.98 -11.74 9.75
N LYS A 429 -23.87 -11.35 9.09
CA LYS A 429 -22.54 -11.82 9.47
C LYS A 429 -21.99 -11.06 10.68
N CYS A 430 -22.41 -9.81 10.89
CA CYS A 430 -21.98 -8.97 12.01
C CYS A 430 -22.70 -9.30 13.33
N LYS A 431 -23.95 -9.76 13.29
CA LYS A 431 -24.70 -10.19 14.48
C LYS A 431 -24.14 -11.44 15.17
N ASN A 432 -23.42 -12.31 14.44
CA ASN A 432 -23.08 -13.69 14.87
C ASN A 432 -21.59 -13.91 15.21
N ILE A 433 -20.92 -12.90 15.78
CA ILE A 433 -19.55 -13.00 16.29
C ILE A 433 -19.66 -13.33 17.80
N SER A 434 -19.09 -14.46 18.22
CA SER A 434 -19.29 -15.09 19.54
C SER A 434 -19.14 -14.14 20.74
N ASP A 435 -19.88 -14.43 21.82
CA ASP A 435 -20.04 -13.61 23.03
C ASP A 435 -18.73 -13.17 23.72
N GLU A 436 -17.61 -13.86 23.48
CA GLU A 436 -16.36 -13.61 24.22
C GLU A 436 -15.46 -12.51 23.63
N GLU A 437 -15.56 -12.12 22.35
CA GLU A 437 -14.57 -11.20 21.70
C GLU A 437 -15.14 -9.97 20.99
N GLY A 438 -16.34 -9.58 21.39
CA GLY A 438 -16.86 -8.23 21.16
C GLY A 438 -17.94 -8.15 20.09
N LYS A 439 -19.08 -7.62 20.51
CA LYS A 439 -20.16 -7.14 19.65
C LYS A 439 -19.60 -6.15 18.64
N ILE A 440 -19.94 -6.31 17.36
CA ILE A 440 -19.60 -5.32 16.33
C ILE A 440 -20.43 -4.07 16.55
N ASP A 441 -19.73 -2.96 16.68
CA ASP A 441 -20.31 -1.64 16.69
C ASP A 441 -19.39 -0.67 15.96
N PHE A 442 -19.79 -0.28 14.75
CA PHE A 442 -19.07 0.70 13.92
C PHE A 442 -19.30 2.15 14.35
N ASP A 443 -20.27 2.41 15.24
CA ASP A 443 -20.60 3.73 15.74
C ASP A 443 -19.88 4.00 17.08
N LYS A 444 -20.57 3.76 18.22
CA LYS A 444 -20.05 4.12 19.55
C LYS A 444 -18.93 3.18 20.03
N GLY A 445 -18.96 1.94 19.61
CA GLY A 445 -17.97 0.91 19.96
C GLY A 445 -16.86 0.71 18.93
N VAL A 446 -16.57 1.71 18.07
CA VAL A 446 -15.60 1.57 16.96
C VAL A 446 -14.23 1.06 17.43
N ASP A 447 -13.71 1.55 18.56
CA ASP A 447 -12.42 1.11 19.07
C ASP A 447 -12.44 -0.34 19.58
N ASN A 448 -13.57 -0.80 20.14
CA ASN A 448 -13.74 -2.19 20.51
C ASN A 448 -13.84 -3.09 19.26
N THR A 449 -14.52 -2.62 18.22
CA THR A 449 -14.65 -3.33 16.94
C THR A 449 -13.29 -3.58 16.28
N PHE A 450 -12.37 -2.63 16.37
CA PHE A 450 -11.01 -2.72 15.82
C PHE A 450 -9.95 -2.94 16.91
N SER A 451 -10.29 -3.66 17.98
CA SER A 451 -9.37 -3.97 19.08
C SER A 451 -8.60 -5.28 18.86
N ARG A 452 -7.50 -5.41 19.59
CA ARG A 452 -6.76 -6.67 19.79
C ARG A 452 -7.67 -7.74 20.41
N SER A 453 -7.48 -8.98 19.97
CA SER A 453 -8.14 -10.16 20.55
C SER A 453 -7.81 -10.33 22.05
N LYS A 454 -8.77 -10.82 22.84
CA LYS A 454 -8.55 -11.13 24.26
C LYS A 454 -7.60 -12.31 24.45
N TYR A 455 -7.49 -13.18 23.45
CA TYR A 455 -6.53 -14.28 23.43
C TYR A 455 -5.10 -13.80 23.14
N CYS A 456 -4.95 -12.62 22.55
CA CYS A 456 -3.68 -11.96 22.26
C CYS A 456 -3.23 -11.00 23.37
N GLN A 457 -3.60 -11.25 24.62
CA GLN A 457 -3.09 -10.48 25.77
C GLN A 457 -1.78 -11.08 26.29
N VAL A 458 -1.00 -10.29 27.02
CA VAL A 458 0.15 -10.83 27.77
C VAL A 458 -0.33 -11.74 28.90
N CYS A 459 0.56 -12.57 29.45
CA CYS A 459 0.17 -13.45 30.54
C CYS A 459 -0.28 -12.63 31.77
N PRO A 460 -1.31 -13.08 32.50
CA PRO A 460 -1.62 -12.52 33.81
C PRO A 460 -0.39 -12.55 34.72
N TYR A 461 -0.28 -11.60 35.64
CA TYR A 461 0.90 -11.51 36.50
C TYR A 461 1.14 -12.84 37.20
N CYS A 462 0.21 -13.37 37.98
CA CYS A 462 0.44 -14.64 38.69
C CYS A 462 0.28 -15.91 37.84
N GLY A 463 0.26 -15.79 36.50
CA GLY A 463 -0.03 -16.91 35.60
C GLY A 463 -1.50 -17.34 35.67
N VAL A 464 -1.79 -18.55 35.20
CA VAL A 464 -3.14 -19.13 35.19
C VAL A 464 -3.18 -20.45 35.93
N ASP A 465 -4.36 -20.78 36.46
CA ASP A 465 -4.70 -22.10 36.97
C ASP A 465 -5.62 -22.80 35.97
N CYS A 466 -5.24 -24.01 35.57
CA CYS A 466 -5.91 -24.77 34.51
C CYS A 466 -6.36 -26.13 35.04
N ASN A 467 -7.64 -26.46 34.85
CA ASN A 467 -8.22 -27.74 35.28
C ASN A 467 -8.54 -28.69 34.11
N GLY A 468 -7.95 -28.45 32.93
CA GLY A 468 -8.21 -29.19 31.69
C GLY A 468 -9.47 -28.77 30.91
N THR A 469 -10.42 -28.10 31.54
CA THR A 469 -11.63 -27.57 30.87
C THR A 469 -11.64 -26.05 30.75
N THR A 470 -11.09 -25.36 31.75
CA THR A 470 -10.94 -23.91 31.78
C THR A 470 -9.58 -23.54 32.38
N CYS A 471 -9.12 -22.33 32.04
CA CYS A 471 -7.92 -21.73 32.61
C CYS A 471 -8.26 -20.32 33.08
N ASN A 472 -8.11 -20.06 34.38
CA ASN A 472 -8.43 -18.77 34.99
C ASN A 472 -7.16 -18.06 35.50
N PRO A 473 -7.05 -16.74 35.36
CA PRO A 473 -5.96 -15.98 35.99
C PRO A 473 -5.90 -16.23 37.50
N LYS A 474 -4.71 -16.47 38.05
CA LYS A 474 -4.52 -16.57 39.51
C LYS A 474 -4.71 -15.19 40.14
N THR A 475 -5.19 -15.16 41.38
CA THR A 475 -5.35 -13.91 42.15
C THR A 475 -4.00 -13.19 42.29
N GLU A 476 -3.94 -11.93 41.85
CA GLU A 476 -2.74 -11.11 41.96
C GLU A 476 -2.52 -10.65 43.42
N LYS A 477 -1.53 -11.27 44.09
CA LYS A 477 -1.08 -10.85 45.43
C LYS A 477 0.32 -10.25 45.32
N TYR A 478 0.47 -8.95 45.57
CA TYR A 478 1.78 -8.26 45.51
C TYR A 478 2.63 -8.52 46.77
N PRO A 479 3.97 -8.47 46.70
CA PRO A 479 4.80 -8.22 45.50
C PRO A 479 5.09 -9.47 44.66
N ASP A 480 4.91 -10.69 45.18
CA ASP A 480 5.36 -11.95 44.55
C ASP A 480 4.31 -13.06 44.65
N CYS A 481 3.10 -12.77 44.14
CA CYS A 481 1.97 -13.70 44.04
C CYS A 481 1.62 -14.44 45.35
N GLY A 482 1.85 -13.79 46.50
CA GLY A 482 1.56 -14.32 47.84
C GLY A 482 2.71 -15.09 48.50
N LYS A 483 3.90 -15.16 47.88
CA LYS A 483 5.13 -15.62 48.51
C LYS A 483 5.92 -14.37 48.98
N ASN A 484 6.17 -14.21 50.28
CA ASN A 484 6.81 -13.01 50.84
C ASN A 484 8.35 -13.04 50.68
N GLU A 485 8.87 -13.09 49.45
CA GLU A 485 10.31 -12.99 49.24
C GLU A 485 10.83 -11.57 49.52
N LYS A 486 11.97 -11.48 50.22
CA LYS A 486 12.68 -10.23 50.47
C LYS A 486 13.71 -10.00 49.36
N TYR A 487 13.80 -8.75 48.90
CA TYR A 487 14.90 -8.27 48.08
C TYR A 487 16.05 -7.86 49.01
N ASP A 488 17.08 -8.70 49.11
CA ASP A 488 18.19 -8.53 50.04
C ASP A 488 19.52 -8.81 49.31
N PRO A 489 20.15 -7.78 48.73
CA PRO A 489 21.43 -7.93 48.03
C PRO A 489 22.56 -8.39 48.98
N PRO A 490 23.43 -9.32 48.57
CA PRO A 490 24.60 -9.72 49.36
C PRO A 490 25.52 -8.53 49.69
N THR A 491 26.21 -8.60 50.83
CA THR A 491 27.01 -7.48 51.40
C THR A 491 28.14 -7.01 50.48
N ASP A 492 28.63 -7.89 49.61
CA ASP A 492 29.73 -7.66 48.65
C ASP A 492 29.25 -7.35 47.22
N VAL A 493 27.93 -7.26 46.98
CA VAL A 493 27.36 -7.04 45.65
C VAL A 493 26.59 -5.72 45.59
N THR A 494 27.12 -4.77 44.84
CA THR A 494 26.42 -3.50 44.57
C THR A 494 25.32 -3.71 43.51
N PRO A 495 24.05 -3.41 43.81
CA PRO A 495 22.99 -3.43 42.80
C PRO A 495 23.24 -2.40 41.71
N THR A 496 22.83 -2.71 40.48
CA THR A 496 22.83 -1.78 39.34
C THR A 496 21.42 -1.31 39.07
N ASP A 497 21.26 0.01 38.90
CA ASP A 497 20.03 0.64 38.43
C ASP A 497 19.94 0.56 36.90
N ILE A 498 18.85 -0.02 36.40
CA ILE A 498 18.53 -0.10 34.97
C ILE A 498 17.18 0.56 34.74
N ASN A 499 17.21 1.72 34.07
CA ASN A 499 15.99 2.40 33.67
C ASN A 499 15.48 1.86 32.33
N VAL A 500 14.46 1.01 32.36
CA VAL A 500 13.93 0.31 31.19
C VAL A 500 12.76 1.05 30.58
N LEU A 501 12.86 1.42 29.30
CA LEU A 501 11.74 1.94 28.53
C LEU A 501 10.77 0.81 28.16
N TYR A 502 9.59 0.82 28.77
CA TYR A 502 8.51 -0.12 28.51
C TYR A 502 7.48 0.45 27.54
N SER A 503 7.31 -0.22 26.40
CA SER A 503 6.36 0.15 25.34
C SER A 503 4.90 -0.20 25.66
N GLY A 504 4.63 -0.83 26.81
CA GLY A 504 3.29 -1.26 27.22
C GLY A 504 2.80 -2.53 26.50
N ASP A 505 1.69 -3.06 26.99
CA ASP A 505 1.01 -4.22 26.38
C ASP A 505 -0.29 -3.85 25.68
N GLU A 506 -0.62 -2.56 25.63
CA GLU A 506 -1.84 -2.06 25.02
C GLU A 506 -1.82 -2.27 23.48
N HIS A 507 -3.00 -2.43 22.88
CA HIS A 507 -3.14 -2.47 21.43
C HIS A 507 -2.85 -1.10 20.80
N GLY A 508 -2.30 -1.08 19.59
CA GLY A 508 -2.13 0.15 18.80
C GLY A 508 -0.71 0.33 18.27
N ASP A 509 -0.46 1.53 17.73
CA ASP A 509 0.84 1.90 17.16
C ASP A 509 1.89 2.07 18.26
N ILE A 510 3.08 1.47 18.10
CA ILE A 510 4.17 1.59 19.09
C ILE A 510 4.57 3.06 19.28
N ALA A 511 4.55 3.85 18.21
CA ALA A 511 4.81 5.29 18.30
C ALA A 511 3.78 6.03 19.18
N LYS A 512 2.50 5.61 19.18
CA LYS A 512 1.48 6.19 20.05
C LYS A 512 1.66 5.75 21.50
N ARG A 513 1.98 4.48 21.74
CA ARG A 513 2.26 3.97 23.10
C ARG A 513 3.48 4.61 23.75
N LEU A 514 4.45 4.99 22.93
CA LEU A 514 5.67 5.70 23.33
C LEU A 514 5.57 7.21 23.14
N SER A 515 4.38 7.78 22.91
CA SER A 515 4.23 9.19 22.51
C SER A 515 4.82 10.20 23.49
N THR A 516 4.75 9.94 24.80
CA THR A 516 5.41 10.74 25.86
C THR A 516 6.93 10.72 25.68
N PHE A 517 7.52 9.52 25.60
CA PHE A 517 8.95 9.32 25.32
C PHE A 517 9.39 9.95 23.99
N CYS A 518 8.57 9.82 22.94
CA CYS A 518 8.85 10.39 21.63
C CYS A 518 8.97 11.93 21.70
N ARG A 519 8.14 12.58 22.53
CA ARG A 519 8.12 14.04 22.69
C ARG A 519 9.29 14.52 23.53
N ASP A 520 9.51 13.91 24.69
CA ASP A 520 10.57 14.29 25.61
C ASP A 520 11.27 13.04 26.17
N SER A 521 12.51 12.80 25.74
CA SER A 521 13.29 11.65 26.16
C SER A 521 13.89 11.79 27.55
N ASN A 522 13.94 13.02 28.08
CA ASN A 522 14.68 13.37 29.30
C ASN A 522 13.80 13.38 30.56
N LYS A 523 12.48 13.18 30.41
CA LYS A 523 11.58 12.98 31.54
C LYS A 523 11.57 11.51 31.94
N GLU A 524 12.56 11.14 32.74
CA GLU A 524 12.75 9.77 33.24
C GLU A 524 11.64 9.32 34.22
N ASN A 525 10.73 10.21 34.63
CA ASN A 525 9.68 9.97 35.63
C ASN A 525 8.25 9.77 35.07
N GLU A 526 8.08 9.42 33.79
CA GLU A 526 6.75 9.27 33.17
C GLU A 526 6.40 7.82 32.78
N LYS A 527 5.08 7.53 32.69
CA LYS A 527 4.32 6.27 32.44
C LYS A 527 5.03 5.06 31.79
N ASN A 528 6.01 5.30 30.92
CA ASN A 528 6.70 4.28 30.13
C ASN A 528 7.99 3.76 30.77
N TYR A 529 8.60 4.44 31.74
CA TYR A 529 9.81 3.95 32.38
C TYR A 529 9.51 2.98 33.54
N GLN A 530 10.39 1.99 33.70
CA GLN A 530 10.43 1.07 34.83
C GLN A 530 11.84 1.11 35.42
N GLU A 531 11.94 1.44 36.70
CA GLU A 531 13.21 1.39 37.41
C GLU A 531 13.46 -0.02 37.91
N TRP A 532 14.56 -0.62 37.47
CA TRP A 532 14.97 -1.97 37.88
C TRP A 532 16.26 -1.91 38.67
N LYS A 533 16.22 -2.38 39.91
CA LYS A 533 17.38 -2.59 40.77
C LYS A 533 17.74 -4.06 40.74
N CYS A 534 18.86 -4.40 40.11
CA CYS A 534 19.27 -5.79 39.92
C CYS A 534 20.65 -6.04 40.52
N TYR A 535 20.86 -7.23 41.06
CA TYR A 535 22.19 -7.69 41.47
C TYR A 535 22.49 -9.07 40.91
N TYR A 536 23.77 -9.32 40.64
CA TYR A 536 24.24 -10.57 40.06
C TYR A 536 25.47 -11.11 40.80
N ASN A 537 25.27 -12.13 41.62
CA ASN A 537 26.33 -12.75 42.42
C ASN A 537 26.91 -14.03 41.78
N GLY A 538 26.25 -14.63 40.78
CA GLY A 538 26.70 -15.85 40.10
C GLY A 538 26.28 -17.16 40.77
N GLU A 539 25.63 -17.10 41.94
CA GLU A 539 24.98 -18.22 42.63
C GLU A 539 23.48 -18.30 42.29
N SER A 540 22.70 -19.14 42.96
CA SER A 540 21.26 -19.33 42.69
C SER A 540 20.36 -18.16 43.10
N ASP A 541 20.87 -17.10 43.75
CA ASP A 541 20.06 -16.01 44.33
C ASP A 541 20.19 -14.65 43.60
N ASN A 542 20.25 -14.63 42.27
CA ASN A 542 20.30 -13.38 41.50
C ASN A 542 18.89 -12.76 41.35
N LYS A 543 18.66 -11.58 41.93
CA LYS A 543 17.34 -10.93 41.93
C LYS A 543 17.34 -9.55 41.29
N CYS A 544 16.13 -9.15 40.89
CA CYS A 544 15.78 -7.84 40.38
C CYS A 544 14.51 -7.34 41.08
N GLN A 545 14.51 -6.08 41.48
CA GLN A 545 13.36 -5.37 42.00
C GLN A 545 12.94 -4.31 40.99
N MET A 546 11.72 -4.41 40.47
CA MET A 546 11.09 -3.40 39.64
C MET A 546 10.27 -2.46 40.50
N GLN A 547 10.42 -1.16 40.28
CA GLN A 547 9.55 -0.12 40.82
C GLN A 547 8.88 0.63 39.67
N LYS A 548 7.55 0.74 39.74
CA LYS A 548 6.76 1.55 38.82
C LYS A 548 5.75 2.38 39.59
N VAL A 549 5.75 3.68 39.34
CA VAL A 549 4.73 4.61 39.86
C VAL A 549 3.53 4.58 38.92
N LEU A 550 2.38 4.12 39.41
CA LEU A 550 1.11 4.12 38.67
C LEU A 550 0.04 4.79 39.53
N GLU A 551 -0.54 5.90 39.06
CA GLU A 551 -1.67 6.58 39.74
C GLU A 551 -1.42 6.83 41.24
N ASN A 552 -0.22 7.31 41.58
CA ASN A 552 0.23 7.57 42.97
C ASN A 552 0.40 6.32 43.86
N LYS A 553 0.42 5.11 43.28
CA LYS A 553 0.79 3.87 43.97
C LYS A 553 2.09 3.32 43.40
N VAL A 554 3.05 3.00 44.27
CA VAL A 554 4.29 2.33 43.89
C VAL A 554 4.01 0.83 43.79
N GLN A 555 4.08 0.30 42.58
CA GLN A 555 4.08 -1.15 42.36
C GLN A 555 5.52 -1.64 42.45
N THR A 556 5.78 -2.49 43.44
CA THR A 556 7.06 -3.19 43.56
C THR A 556 6.89 -4.64 43.15
N LYS A 557 7.74 -5.13 42.24
CA LYS A 557 7.79 -6.54 41.84
C LYS A 557 9.19 -7.06 42.05
N ILE A 558 9.31 -8.24 42.64
CA ILE A 558 10.60 -8.92 42.82
C ILE A 558 10.58 -10.12 41.88
N THR A 559 11.68 -10.32 41.15
CA THR A 559 11.86 -11.44 40.23
C THR A 559 13.34 -11.80 40.15
N THR A 560 13.67 -12.87 39.46
CA THR A 560 15.07 -13.24 39.24
C THR A 560 15.69 -12.42 38.11
N PHE A 561 17.01 -12.23 38.14
CA PHE A 561 17.73 -11.56 37.05
C PHE A 561 17.54 -12.27 35.70
N ASP A 562 17.47 -13.60 35.73
CA ASP A 562 17.18 -14.43 34.54
C ASP A 562 15.85 -14.09 33.87
N PHE A 563 14.79 -13.94 34.67
CA PHE A 563 13.48 -13.55 34.16
C PHE A 563 13.49 -12.14 33.57
N PHE A 564 14.11 -11.20 34.28
CA PHE A 564 14.26 -9.83 33.82
C PHE A 564 14.99 -9.77 32.47
N PHE A 565 16.10 -10.50 32.33
CA PHE A 565 16.89 -10.58 31.10
C PHE A 565 16.07 -11.14 29.93
N ASP A 566 15.35 -12.24 30.13
CA ASP A 566 14.49 -12.84 29.10
C ASP A 566 13.34 -11.91 28.70
N LEU A 567 12.70 -11.26 29.67
CA LEU A 567 11.62 -10.29 29.44
C LEU A 567 12.12 -9.10 28.62
N TRP A 568 13.30 -8.56 28.98
CA TRP A 568 13.90 -7.43 28.28
C TRP A 568 14.20 -7.77 26.81
N ILE A 569 14.82 -8.93 26.56
CA ILE A 569 15.13 -9.39 25.19
C ILE A 569 13.85 -9.58 24.37
N LYS A 570 12.84 -10.28 24.91
CA LYS A 570 11.59 -10.49 24.17
C LYS A 570 10.89 -9.17 23.84
N ASN A 571 10.87 -8.22 24.78
CA ASN A 571 10.30 -6.90 24.55
C ASN A 571 11.07 -6.14 23.46
N LEU A 572 12.41 -6.17 23.47
CA LEU A 572 13.22 -5.58 22.41
C LEU A 572 12.86 -6.17 21.04
N LEU A 573 12.89 -7.51 20.91
CA LEU A 573 12.65 -8.21 19.64
C LEU A 573 11.23 -7.97 19.11
N ARG A 574 10.23 -8.00 20.00
CA ARG A 574 8.83 -7.66 19.70
C ARG A 574 8.69 -6.22 19.20
N ASP A 575 9.29 -5.27 19.90
CA ASP A 575 9.20 -3.85 19.56
C ASP A 575 9.92 -3.56 18.24
N THR A 576 11.03 -4.25 17.96
CA THR A 576 11.67 -4.23 16.63
C THR A 576 10.71 -4.67 15.53
N ILE A 577 9.98 -5.78 15.73
CA ILE A 577 8.98 -6.26 14.76
C ILE A 577 7.90 -5.20 14.52
N ASN A 578 7.37 -4.61 15.60
CA ASN A 578 6.35 -3.56 15.53
C ASN A 578 6.87 -2.32 14.80
N TRP A 579 8.04 -1.80 15.18
CA TRP A 579 8.63 -0.61 14.54
C TRP A 579 8.87 -0.80 13.05
N LYS A 580 9.48 -1.91 12.66
CA LYS A 580 9.79 -2.19 11.25
C LYS A 580 8.51 -2.42 10.43
N SER A 581 7.46 -3.01 11.02
CA SER A 581 6.13 -3.11 10.38
C SER A 581 5.50 -1.73 10.16
N GLU A 582 5.51 -0.88 11.18
CA GLU A 582 4.90 0.46 11.13
C GLU A 582 5.65 1.43 10.19
N LEU A 583 6.98 1.42 10.27
CA LEU A 583 7.84 2.33 9.50
C LEU A 583 8.19 1.82 8.11
N LYS A 584 7.71 0.63 7.72
CA LYS A 584 7.95 0.05 6.39
C LYS A 584 7.76 1.05 5.26
N ASN A 585 6.65 1.78 5.22
CA ASN A 585 6.38 2.73 4.15
C ASN A 585 7.24 4.00 4.26
N CYS A 586 7.64 4.38 5.48
CA CYS A 586 8.47 5.54 5.76
C CYS A 586 9.93 5.29 5.36
N ILE A 587 10.51 4.16 5.79
CA ILE A 587 11.86 3.70 5.41
C ILE A 587 11.94 3.54 3.90
N ASN A 588 10.86 3.11 3.26
CA ASN A 588 10.82 2.87 1.81
C ASN A 588 10.33 4.08 1.00
N ASN A 589 10.10 5.22 1.64
CA ASN A 589 9.61 6.41 0.97
C ASN A 589 10.65 6.91 -0.04
N LYS A 590 10.25 7.00 -1.32
CA LYS A 590 11.10 7.47 -2.42
C LYS A 590 10.82 8.93 -2.80
N ASN A 591 9.82 9.56 -2.18
CA ASN A 591 9.41 10.92 -2.45
C ASN A 591 9.73 11.82 -1.25
N THR A 592 11.01 12.16 -1.11
CA THR A 592 11.55 13.02 -0.06
C THR A 592 11.08 14.48 -0.17
N GLU A 593 10.45 14.87 -1.30
CA GLU A 593 9.96 16.23 -1.53
C GLU A 593 8.58 16.50 -0.89
N LYS A 594 7.77 15.45 -0.64
CA LYS A 594 6.44 15.57 -0.03
C LYS A 594 6.54 15.27 1.46
N CYS A 595 6.19 16.23 2.31
CA CYS A 595 6.09 15.98 3.74
C CYS A 595 5.07 14.88 4.03
N ASN A 596 5.51 13.85 4.75
CA ASN A 596 4.65 12.95 5.50
C ASN A 596 4.99 13.17 6.98
N LYS A 597 4.15 13.95 7.67
CA LYS A 597 4.38 14.36 9.06
C LYS A 597 4.46 13.15 9.99
N ASP A 598 3.54 12.20 9.84
CA ASP A 598 3.52 10.97 10.64
C ASP A 598 4.80 10.16 10.45
N CYS A 599 5.26 9.98 9.20
CA CYS A 599 6.54 9.30 8.96
C CYS A 599 7.72 10.07 9.55
N ASN A 600 7.78 11.40 9.40
CA ASN A 600 8.86 12.20 9.97
C ASN A 600 8.94 12.05 11.49
N GLU A 601 7.81 12.23 12.19
CA GLU A 601 7.73 12.14 13.65
C GLU A 601 8.03 10.71 14.14
N ASN A 602 7.47 9.69 13.48
CA ASN A 602 7.68 8.30 13.88
C ASN A 602 9.11 7.81 13.59
N CYS A 603 9.74 8.22 12.48
CA CYS A 603 11.15 7.91 12.20
C CYS A 603 12.08 8.49 13.27
N LYS A 604 11.84 9.75 13.69
CA LYS A 604 12.61 10.38 14.78
C LYS A 604 12.42 9.66 16.11
N CYS A 605 11.18 9.28 16.43
CA CYS A 605 10.92 8.54 17.66
C CYS A 605 11.62 7.17 17.63
N PHE A 606 11.64 6.50 16.49
CA PHE A 606 12.35 5.24 16.34
C PHE A 606 13.86 5.37 16.57
N GLU A 607 14.53 6.40 16.02
CA GLU A 607 15.94 6.66 16.34
C GLU A 607 16.17 6.87 17.84
N LYS A 608 15.32 7.68 18.50
CA LYS A 608 15.37 7.87 19.96
C LYS A 608 15.22 6.55 20.71
N TRP A 609 14.26 5.72 20.31
CA TRP A 609 13.99 4.42 20.91
C TRP A 609 15.20 3.48 20.77
N VAL A 610 15.82 3.40 19.59
CA VAL A 610 17.01 2.56 19.37
C VAL A 610 18.17 3.00 20.27
N ASN A 611 18.41 4.31 20.39
CA ASN A 611 19.46 4.84 21.26
C ASN A 611 19.19 4.54 22.74
N GLN A 612 17.92 4.61 23.18
CA GLN A 612 17.55 4.26 24.55
C GLN A 612 17.78 2.76 24.81
N LYS A 613 17.43 1.88 23.86
CA LYS A 613 17.66 0.44 24.00
C LYS A 613 19.13 0.05 24.04
N GLU A 614 20.00 0.80 23.35
CA GLU A 614 21.44 0.62 23.46
C GLU A 614 21.97 0.99 24.85
N LYS A 615 21.50 2.09 25.44
CA LYS A 615 21.85 2.47 26.82
C LYS A 615 21.45 1.38 27.82
N GLU A 616 20.20 0.92 27.73
CA GLU A 616 19.68 -0.18 28.56
C GLU A 616 20.53 -1.45 28.44
N TRP A 617 20.89 -1.84 27.21
CA TRP A 617 21.75 -3.01 26.97
C TRP A 617 23.14 -2.86 27.56
N ASN A 618 23.75 -1.67 27.46
CA ASN A 618 25.06 -1.41 28.03
C ASN A 618 25.04 -1.53 29.56
N ASN A 619 24.02 -0.98 30.24
CA ASN A 619 23.87 -1.13 31.69
C ASN A 619 23.67 -2.60 32.09
N MET A 620 22.84 -3.33 31.34
CA MET A 620 22.58 -4.74 31.63
C MET A 620 23.83 -5.63 31.45
N LYS A 621 24.70 -5.32 30.47
CA LYS A 621 25.96 -6.04 30.27
C LYS A 621 26.90 -5.93 31.46
N GLU A 622 27.00 -4.76 32.10
CA GLU A 622 27.91 -4.56 33.23
C GLU A 622 27.60 -5.49 34.42
N LEU A 623 26.34 -5.91 34.59
CA LEU A 623 25.93 -6.84 35.67
C LEU A 623 26.59 -8.24 35.58
N PHE A 624 26.84 -8.76 34.38
CA PHE A 624 27.37 -10.13 34.20
C PHE A 624 28.73 -10.19 33.51
N LYS A 625 29.38 -9.04 33.27
CA LYS A 625 30.69 -8.91 32.61
C LYS A 625 31.87 -9.46 33.43
N ASN A 626 31.72 -9.55 34.75
CA ASN A 626 32.83 -9.78 35.68
C ASN A 626 32.95 -11.23 36.22
N LYS A 627 32.21 -12.22 35.68
CA LYS A 627 32.20 -13.60 36.23
C LYS A 627 32.46 -14.65 35.13
N LYS A 628 33.62 -15.32 35.21
CA LYS A 628 34.05 -16.36 34.25
C LYS A 628 33.04 -17.52 34.22
N GLY A 629 32.58 -17.92 33.03
CA GLY A 629 31.62 -19.01 32.80
C GLY A 629 30.16 -18.57 32.63
N THR A 630 29.80 -17.36 33.06
CA THR A 630 28.43 -16.84 33.04
C THR A 630 28.00 -16.27 31.69
N SER A 631 28.92 -15.63 30.94
CA SER A 631 28.57 -14.99 29.66
C SER A 631 28.08 -16.00 28.60
N GLN A 632 28.58 -17.25 28.65
CA GLN A 632 28.20 -18.31 27.72
C GLN A 632 26.74 -18.78 27.92
N ASN A 633 26.23 -18.79 29.16
CA ASN A 633 24.85 -19.19 29.43
C ASN A 633 23.85 -18.16 28.89
N TYR A 634 24.07 -16.87 29.17
CA TYR A 634 23.23 -15.79 28.64
C TYR A 634 23.34 -15.65 27.12
N TYR A 635 24.50 -15.97 26.54
CA TYR A 635 24.65 -16.11 25.09
C TYR A 635 23.75 -17.20 24.52
N ASN A 636 23.75 -18.40 25.10
CA ASN A 636 22.90 -19.49 24.64
C ASN A 636 21.42 -19.10 24.75
N LYS A 637 21.00 -18.44 25.85
CA LYS A 637 19.66 -17.88 26.02
C LYS A 637 19.32 -16.86 24.92
N LEU A 638 20.22 -15.94 24.64
CA LEU A 638 20.04 -14.93 23.59
C LEU A 638 19.87 -15.58 22.20
N ASN A 639 20.76 -16.51 21.84
CA ASN A 639 20.68 -17.24 20.58
C ASN A 639 19.36 -18.03 20.48
N ASN A 640 18.88 -18.61 21.59
CA ASN A 640 17.58 -19.28 21.64
C ASN A 640 16.40 -18.34 21.39
N HIS A 641 16.44 -17.08 21.86
CA HIS A 641 15.42 -16.08 21.54
C HIS A 641 15.46 -15.64 20.08
N PHE A 642 16.66 -15.49 19.50
CA PHE A 642 16.76 -15.19 18.08
C PHE A 642 16.24 -16.33 17.21
N GLN A 643 16.68 -17.58 17.47
CA GLN A 643 16.29 -18.74 16.66
C GLN A 643 14.85 -19.20 16.91
N GLY A 644 14.46 -19.37 18.17
CA GLY A 644 13.16 -19.92 18.58
C GLY A 644 12.01 -18.91 18.63
N TYR A 645 12.31 -17.62 18.51
CA TYR A 645 11.29 -16.57 18.47
C TYR A 645 11.51 -15.62 17.30
N PHE A 646 12.52 -14.75 17.33
CA PHE A 646 12.62 -13.64 16.37
C PHE A 646 12.63 -14.09 14.91
N PHE A 647 13.51 -15.02 14.55
CA PHE A 647 13.63 -15.51 13.18
C PHE A 647 12.44 -16.38 12.77
N GLN A 648 11.84 -17.12 13.70
CA GLN A 648 10.60 -17.84 13.40
C GLN A 648 9.49 -16.85 13.04
N VAL A 649 9.33 -15.79 13.83
CA VAL A 649 8.31 -14.75 13.63
C VAL A 649 8.54 -13.99 12.33
N THR A 650 9.77 -13.54 12.06
CA THR A 650 10.07 -12.80 10.83
C THR A 650 9.90 -13.67 9.59
N ASN A 651 10.30 -14.95 9.64
CA ASN A 651 10.12 -15.88 8.52
C ASN A 651 8.67 -16.29 8.30
N GLU A 652 7.82 -16.35 9.32
CA GLU A 652 6.43 -16.79 9.16
C GLU A 652 5.46 -15.64 8.88
N VAL A 653 5.59 -14.51 9.59
CA VAL A 653 4.66 -13.38 9.49
C VAL A 653 4.98 -12.51 8.27
N ASN A 654 6.27 -12.35 7.95
CA ASN A 654 6.74 -11.44 6.91
C ASN A 654 7.31 -12.16 5.67
N LYS A 655 7.01 -13.45 5.49
CA LYS A 655 7.54 -14.30 4.40
C LYS A 655 7.41 -13.70 2.99
N ASP A 656 6.31 -12.98 2.74
CA ASP A 656 5.99 -12.40 1.44
C ASP A 656 6.62 -11.00 1.26
N GLU A 657 7.39 -10.53 2.25
CA GLU A 657 8.07 -9.25 2.24
C GLU A 657 9.57 -9.41 2.03
N ALA A 658 10.00 -9.24 0.78
CA ALA A 658 11.40 -9.36 0.37
C ALA A 658 12.38 -8.57 1.25
N LYS A 659 11.98 -7.41 1.79
CA LYS A 659 12.82 -6.58 2.65
C LYS A 659 12.98 -7.13 4.07
N TRP A 660 11.95 -7.76 4.62
CA TRP A 660 12.05 -8.45 5.90
C TRP A 660 12.90 -9.71 5.79
N ASN A 661 12.76 -10.44 4.68
CA ASN A 661 13.60 -11.59 4.39
C ASN A 661 15.06 -11.15 4.26
N GLN A 662 15.33 -10.08 3.51
CA GLN A 662 16.68 -9.51 3.40
C GLN A 662 17.23 -9.09 4.76
N PHE A 663 16.48 -8.32 5.55
CA PHE A 663 16.87 -7.93 6.92
C PHE A 663 17.20 -9.15 7.78
N THR A 664 16.35 -10.17 7.75
CA THR A 664 16.52 -11.38 8.56
C THR A 664 17.78 -12.15 8.16
N GLU A 665 18.02 -12.30 6.86
CA GLU A 665 19.19 -12.98 6.31
C GLU A 665 20.49 -12.20 6.54
N GLU A 666 20.47 -10.87 6.41
CA GLU A 666 21.62 -10.01 6.74
C GLU A 666 21.96 -10.11 8.23
N LEU A 667 20.96 -10.08 9.10
CA LEU A 667 21.17 -10.23 10.54
C LEU A 667 21.75 -11.62 10.87
N ARG A 668 21.22 -12.68 10.27
CA ARG A 668 21.76 -14.05 10.40
C ARG A 668 23.22 -14.12 9.98
N LYS A 669 23.55 -13.63 8.79
CA LYS A 669 24.93 -13.62 8.28
C LYS A 669 25.88 -12.85 9.19
N LYS A 670 25.48 -11.66 9.66
CA LYS A 670 26.31 -10.87 10.60
C LYS A 670 26.51 -11.60 11.93
N MET A 671 25.47 -12.29 12.43
CA MET A 671 25.57 -13.11 13.63
C MET A 671 26.48 -14.34 13.44
N ASP A 672 26.38 -15.03 12.30
CA ASP A 672 27.22 -16.20 12.00
C ASP A 672 28.69 -15.81 11.73
N PHE A 673 28.93 -14.67 11.08
CA PHE A 673 30.27 -14.12 10.86
C PHE A 673 30.94 -13.67 12.16
N SER A 674 30.19 -13.03 13.07
CA SER A 674 30.67 -12.68 14.41
C SER A 674 31.13 -13.94 15.18
N LYS A 675 30.35 -15.03 15.15
CA LYS A 675 30.73 -16.32 15.76
C LYS A 675 32.04 -16.90 15.22
N ALA A 676 32.38 -16.65 13.95
CA ALA A 676 33.56 -17.21 13.31
C ALA A 676 34.86 -16.45 13.64
N ASN A 677 34.80 -15.15 13.95
CA ASN A 677 35.98 -14.28 14.05
C ASN A 677 36.54 -14.06 15.46
N THR A 678 35.74 -14.21 16.52
CA THR A 678 36.14 -13.77 17.88
C THR A 678 36.56 -14.90 18.82
N GLY A 679 36.44 -16.16 18.40
CA GLY A 679 36.43 -17.28 19.36
C GLY A 679 35.27 -17.15 20.36
N THR A 680 35.17 -18.04 21.34
CA THR A 680 34.02 -18.12 22.28
C THR A 680 33.84 -16.92 23.21
N ASN A 681 34.64 -15.85 23.12
CA ASN A 681 34.73 -14.83 24.18
C ASN A 681 33.95 -13.52 23.95
N ASP A 682 33.48 -13.19 22.73
CA ASP A 682 32.70 -11.95 22.47
C ASP A 682 31.29 -12.22 21.92
N SER A 683 30.52 -12.97 22.70
CA SER A 683 29.14 -13.37 22.42
C SER A 683 28.07 -12.27 22.61
N GLN A 684 28.48 -11.03 22.92
CA GLN A 684 27.64 -9.83 23.08
C GLN A 684 27.19 -9.20 21.74
N ASP A 685 27.62 -9.78 20.62
CA ASP A 685 27.48 -9.21 19.29
C ASP A 685 26.06 -9.25 18.72
N ALA A 686 25.21 -10.22 19.05
CA ALA A 686 23.90 -10.34 18.37
C ALA A 686 22.96 -9.13 18.63
N ILE A 687 22.86 -8.67 19.88
CA ILE A 687 22.08 -7.45 20.22
C ILE A 687 22.76 -6.21 19.67
N LYS A 688 24.09 -6.14 19.73
CA LYS A 688 24.87 -5.03 19.17
C LYS A 688 24.63 -4.90 17.66
N VAL A 689 24.77 -6.00 16.92
CA VAL A 689 24.51 -6.12 15.48
C VAL A 689 23.07 -5.72 15.16
N LEU A 690 22.09 -6.19 15.94
CA LEU A 690 20.69 -5.78 15.79
C LEU A 690 20.53 -4.26 15.94
N LEU A 691 21.02 -3.68 17.04
CA LEU A 691 20.89 -2.26 17.33
C LEU A 691 21.63 -1.39 16.30
N GLU A 692 22.83 -1.79 15.86
CA GLU A 692 23.57 -1.11 14.79
C GLU A 692 22.76 -1.06 13.49
N HIS A 693 22.15 -2.18 13.09
CA HIS A 693 21.30 -2.21 11.91
C HIS A 693 20.02 -1.37 12.08
N LEU A 694 19.39 -1.40 13.26
CA LEU A 694 18.23 -0.56 13.54
C LEU A 694 18.57 0.94 13.55
N LYS A 695 19.80 1.32 13.94
CA LYS A 695 20.29 2.69 13.78
C LYS A 695 20.44 3.08 12.31
N GLU A 696 20.95 2.19 11.47
CA GLU A 696 21.04 2.41 10.02
C GLU A 696 19.64 2.59 9.39
N ASP A 697 18.68 1.76 9.80
CA ASP A 697 17.27 1.90 9.40
C ASP A 697 16.70 3.26 9.84
N GLY A 698 16.97 3.67 11.09
CA GLY A 698 16.53 4.95 11.63
C GLY A 698 17.03 6.12 10.78
N LYS A 699 18.35 6.16 10.52
CA LYS A 699 18.98 7.17 9.65
C LYS A 699 18.38 7.18 8.25
N THR A 700 18.10 6.00 7.69
CA THR A 700 17.46 5.87 6.38
C THR A 700 16.04 6.41 6.40
N CYS A 701 15.28 6.10 7.46
CA CYS A 701 13.92 6.57 7.66
C CYS A 701 13.85 8.10 7.74
N THR A 702 14.71 8.72 8.56
CA THR A 702 14.77 10.18 8.72
C THR A 702 15.26 10.87 7.45
N ALA A 703 16.26 10.31 6.77
CA ALA A 703 16.73 10.81 5.47
C ALA A 703 15.64 10.77 4.38
N ASN A 704 14.80 9.72 4.39
CA ASN A 704 13.70 9.56 3.44
C ASN A 704 12.47 10.43 3.79
N ASN A 705 12.42 10.99 5.01
CA ASN A 705 11.32 11.83 5.50
C ASN A 705 11.89 13.08 6.20
N PRO A 706 12.62 13.96 5.50
CA PRO A 706 13.39 15.02 6.12
C PRO A 706 12.53 16.21 6.57
N ASP A 707 13.00 16.91 7.60
CA ASP A 707 12.36 18.13 8.13
C ASP A 707 12.23 19.23 7.08
N SER A 708 13.19 19.34 6.17
CA SER A 708 13.16 20.30 5.07
C SER A 708 11.94 20.11 4.15
N ALA A 709 11.36 18.92 4.09
CA ALA A 709 10.12 18.68 3.35
C ALA A 709 8.89 19.18 4.11
N CYS A 710 8.92 19.11 5.45
CA CYS A 710 7.81 19.43 6.35
C CYS A 710 7.81 20.89 6.87
N ASN A 711 8.96 21.53 6.89
CA ASN A 711 9.15 22.91 7.36
C ASN A 711 9.03 23.94 6.24
N LYS A 712 8.61 23.55 5.03
CA LYS A 712 8.28 24.53 3.99
C LYS A 712 7.07 25.33 4.48
N PRO A 713 7.14 26.67 4.55
CA PRO A 713 5.94 27.46 4.80
C PRO A 713 4.88 27.04 3.78
N GLN A 714 3.63 26.91 4.23
CA GLN A 714 2.48 26.82 3.33
C GLN A 714 2.46 28.10 2.49
N ALA A 715 3.19 28.12 1.39
CA ALA A 715 2.80 28.94 0.26
C ALA A 715 1.43 28.38 -0.14
N ASP A 716 0.42 29.24 -0.01
CA ASP A 716 -0.90 28.98 -0.56
C ASP A 716 -0.74 28.32 -1.92
N ARG A 717 -1.37 27.16 -2.08
CA ARG A 717 -1.57 26.58 -3.40
C ARG A 717 -2.54 27.48 -4.13
N ILE A 718 -2.05 28.60 -4.66
CA ILE A 718 -2.52 29.08 -5.94
C ILE A 718 -2.12 27.96 -6.91
N ILE A 719 -3.08 27.09 -7.23
CA ILE A 719 -3.02 26.31 -8.46
C ILE A 719 -3.22 27.32 -9.57
N THR A 720 -2.20 28.12 -9.87
CA THR A 720 -2.03 28.66 -11.21
C THR A 720 -1.46 27.49 -12.00
N PRO A 721 -2.15 27.00 -13.04
CA PRO A 721 -1.54 26.09 -13.97
C PRO A 721 -0.27 26.78 -14.47
N ALA A 722 0.90 26.22 -14.19
CA ALA A 722 2.12 26.66 -14.83
C ALA A 722 2.00 26.30 -16.32
N THR A 723 1.44 27.21 -17.11
CA THR A 723 1.50 27.23 -18.57
C THR A 723 2.86 27.78 -19.02
N THR A 724 3.95 27.41 -18.35
CA THR A 724 5.25 27.46 -19.00
C THR A 724 5.33 26.24 -19.91
N ARG A 725 5.06 26.47 -21.20
CA ARG A 725 5.34 25.49 -22.26
C ARG A 725 6.74 24.96 -22.03
N ASN A 726 6.89 23.64 -22.01
CA ASN A 726 8.19 23.01 -22.03
C ASN A 726 8.90 23.49 -23.32
N PRO A 727 9.97 24.30 -23.22
CA PRO A 727 10.65 24.84 -24.39
C PRO A 727 11.30 23.74 -25.22
N CYS A 728 11.40 22.52 -24.68
CA CYS A 728 11.93 21.35 -25.34
C CYS A 728 10.94 20.61 -26.27
N VAL A 729 9.74 21.18 -26.53
CA VAL A 729 8.75 20.62 -27.47
C VAL A 729 8.15 21.74 -28.32
N SER A 730 8.55 21.84 -29.58
CA SER A 730 7.90 22.64 -30.63
C SER A 730 7.16 21.71 -31.59
N GLY A 731 5.88 21.98 -31.86
CA GLY A 731 5.04 21.16 -32.75
C GLY A 731 3.88 20.48 -32.03
N GLY A 732 2.94 21.27 -31.50
CA GLY A 732 1.66 20.75 -31.05
C GLY A 732 0.72 20.50 -32.21
N ASN A 733 0.79 19.33 -32.85
CA ASN A 733 -0.43 18.74 -33.38
C ASN A 733 -1.23 18.26 -32.17
N ALA A 734 -2.39 18.86 -31.92
CA ALA A 734 -3.26 18.57 -30.79
C ALA A 734 -3.88 17.15 -30.81
N SER A 735 -3.33 16.23 -31.61
CA SER A 735 -3.88 14.88 -31.86
C SER A 735 -2.95 13.71 -31.47
N VAL A 736 -1.77 13.92 -30.88
CA VAL A 736 -0.92 12.81 -30.42
C VAL A 736 -0.85 12.74 -28.89
N GLY A 737 -1.38 11.65 -28.33
CA GLY A 737 -1.57 11.44 -26.90
C GLY A 737 -0.29 11.39 -26.06
N LYS A 738 -0.45 11.77 -24.77
CA LYS A 738 0.44 11.53 -23.62
C LYS A 738 1.94 11.39 -23.96
N ILE A 739 2.61 12.52 -24.10
CA ILE A 739 4.08 12.55 -24.04
C ILE A 739 4.53 12.05 -22.65
N THR A 740 5.21 10.91 -22.62
CA THR A 740 5.83 10.40 -21.40
C THR A 740 7.00 11.31 -21.03
N SER A 741 6.86 12.06 -19.95
CA SER A 741 7.93 12.92 -19.42
C SER A 741 9.23 12.13 -19.26
N VAL A 742 10.36 12.70 -19.72
CA VAL A 742 11.72 12.17 -19.48
C VAL A 742 11.95 11.92 -17.99
N ARG A 743 11.31 12.68 -17.10
CA ARG A 743 11.29 12.45 -15.64
C ARG A 743 10.77 11.06 -15.28
N ARG A 744 9.80 10.52 -16.01
CA ARG A 744 9.21 9.19 -15.80
C ARG A 744 10.15 8.07 -16.24
N VAL A 745 10.89 8.26 -17.34
CA VAL A 745 11.91 7.33 -17.82
C VAL A 745 13.14 7.37 -16.91
N ALA A 746 13.62 8.56 -16.54
CA ALA A 746 14.71 8.75 -15.57
C ALA A 746 14.37 8.15 -14.20
N LYS A 747 13.14 8.33 -13.70
CA LYS A 747 12.63 7.65 -12.49
C LYS A 747 12.64 6.13 -12.63
N ARG A 748 12.40 5.60 -13.84
CA ARG A 748 12.41 4.14 -14.11
C ARG A 748 13.85 3.59 -14.17
N MET A 749 14.80 4.36 -14.70
CA MET A 749 16.22 4.03 -14.73
C MET A 749 16.85 4.14 -13.34
N GLN A 750 16.54 5.19 -12.56
CA GLN A 750 16.88 5.25 -11.12
C GLN A 750 16.31 4.06 -10.34
N LYS A 751 15.08 3.65 -10.66
CA LYS A 751 14.42 2.47 -10.07
C LYS A 751 15.13 1.16 -10.41
N GLN A 752 15.87 1.07 -11.52
CA GLN A 752 16.66 -0.11 -11.90
C GLN A 752 18.09 -0.06 -11.34
N ALA A 753 18.71 1.12 -11.26
CA ALA A 753 20.05 1.29 -10.70
C ALA A 753 20.11 1.11 -9.18
N SER A 754 19.05 1.50 -8.44
CA SER A 754 18.93 1.32 -6.98
C SER A 754 18.77 -0.13 -6.50
N VAL A 755 18.65 -1.08 -7.42
CA VAL A 755 18.50 -2.53 -7.12
C VAL A 755 19.84 -3.27 -7.19
N ARG A 756 20.95 -2.61 -7.59
CA ARG A 756 22.24 -3.26 -7.88
C ARG A 756 23.42 -2.85 -6.97
N HIS A 757 23.18 -2.29 -5.78
CA HIS A 757 24.27 -1.82 -4.92
C HIS A 757 24.25 -2.45 -3.52
N ASP A 758 25.33 -3.18 -3.22
CA ASP A 758 25.67 -3.82 -1.91
C ASP A 758 26.60 -2.94 -1.05
N GLY A 759 26.54 -1.61 -1.17
CA GLY A 759 27.49 -0.69 -0.51
C GLY A 759 26.84 0.51 0.20
N ASP A 760 27.53 1.02 1.22
CA ASP A 760 27.14 2.18 2.02
C ASP A 760 27.15 3.49 1.19
N ILE A 761 26.01 3.78 0.54
CA ILE A 761 25.79 4.97 -0.29
C ILE A 761 26.09 6.27 0.48
N SER A 762 25.99 6.27 1.82
CA SER A 762 26.24 7.47 2.64
C SER A 762 27.69 7.95 2.60
N LYS A 763 28.65 7.04 2.34
CA LYS A 763 30.09 7.34 2.19
C LYS A 763 30.46 7.93 0.83
N LEU A 764 29.61 7.71 -0.19
CA LEU A 764 29.80 8.19 -1.56
C LEU A 764 29.03 9.49 -1.86
N LYS A 765 28.23 9.97 -0.90
CA LYS A 765 27.47 11.22 -1.04
C LYS A 765 28.39 12.41 -0.75
N ALA A 766 28.69 13.16 -1.81
CA ALA A 766 29.54 14.34 -1.77
C ALA A 766 28.75 15.66 -1.72
N ASP A 767 29.39 16.71 -1.21
CA ASP A 767 28.94 18.10 -1.24
C ASP A 767 30.10 18.99 -1.74
N ALA A 768 29.97 19.53 -2.95
CA ALA A 768 31.00 20.35 -3.59
C ALA A 768 31.33 21.64 -2.80
N LYS A 769 30.45 22.09 -1.90
CA LYS A 769 30.71 23.25 -1.03
C LYS A 769 31.74 22.95 0.05
N LEU A 770 31.90 21.67 0.38
CA LEU A 770 32.89 21.17 1.34
C LEU A 770 34.18 20.67 0.65
N GLY A 771 34.25 20.79 -0.68
CA GLY A 771 35.40 20.42 -1.47
C GLY A 771 36.54 21.44 -1.34
N GLU A 772 37.77 20.95 -1.51
CA GLU A 772 38.98 21.75 -1.52
C GLU A 772 39.54 21.82 -2.94
N TYR A 773 39.87 23.04 -3.38
CA TYR A 773 40.27 23.33 -4.76
C TYR A 773 41.54 24.17 -4.74
N SER A 774 42.68 23.51 -4.93
CA SER A 774 43.98 24.13 -4.69
C SER A 774 44.62 24.65 -5.98
N LYS A 775 44.53 25.97 -6.20
CA LYS A 775 45.52 26.72 -6.99
C LYS A 775 46.48 27.41 -6.03
N ARG A 776 47.68 26.85 -5.85
CA ARG A 776 48.80 27.51 -5.12
C ARG A 776 48.44 28.02 -3.70
N ASN A 777 48.19 27.10 -2.76
CA ASN A 777 48.13 27.37 -1.31
C ASN A 777 47.05 28.36 -0.83
N VAL A 778 45.92 28.48 -1.53
CA VAL A 778 44.75 29.24 -1.05
C VAL A 778 43.49 28.39 -1.20
N GLU A 779 42.83 28.10 -0.08
CA GLU A 779 41.54 27.41 -0.02
C GLU A 779 40.45 28.32 -0.63
N ARG A 780 39.61 27.76 -1.53
CA ARG A 780 38.54 28.49 -2.22
C ARG A 780 37.19 27.92 -1.84
N THR A 781 36.39 28.70 -1.13
CA THR A 781 35.05 28.31 -0.66
C THR A 781 34.00 28.57 -1.73
N LEU A 782 33.18 27.55 -2.02
CA LEU A 782 32.08 27.62 -2.99
C LEU A 782 30.74 27.93 -2.28
N ASN A 783 30.10 29.05 -2.61
CA ASN A 783 28.84 29.48 -1.98
C ASN A 783 27.61 28.72 -2.50
N THR A 784 27.50 28.56 -3.83
CA THR A 784 26.47 27.76 -4.48
C THR A 784 27.05 26.91 -5.61
N GLU A 785 26.39 25.81 -5.93
CA GLU A 785 26.79 24.88 -7.00
C GLU A 785 26.82 25.56 -8.39
N CYS A 786 26.05 26.64 -8.56
CA CYS A 786 26.00 27.42 -9.79
C CYS A 786 27.17 28.41 -9.93
N ASP A 787 27.83 28.77 -8.83
CA ASP A 787 28.93 29.75 -8.81
C ASP A 787 30.28 29.13 -9.16
N ILE A 788 30.31 27.82 -9.46
CA ILE A 788 31.55 27.11 -9.72
C ILE A 788 32.31 27.70 -10.92
N THR A 789 33.60 27.92 -10.76
CA THR A 789 34.48 28.56 -11.75
C THR A 789 35.72 27.71 -11.99
N LEU A 790 36.57 28.12 -12.93
CA LEU A 790 37.88 27.50 -13.18
C LEU A 790 38.80 27.46 -11.95
N GLU A 791 38.51 28.24 -10.91
CA GLU A 791 39.25 28.24 -9.64
C GLU A 791 38.87 27.08 -8.73
N HIS A 792 37.71 26.48 -8.95
CA HIS A 792 37.18 25.35 -8.19
C HIS A 792 37.50 24.02 -8.91
N SER A 793 38.77 23.84 -9.26
CA SER A 793 39.22 22.66 -10.01
C SER A 793 40.63 22.25 -9.63
N ASN A 794 40.82 20.94 -9.45
CA ASN A 794 42.10 20.31 -9.11
C ASN A 794 42.84 19.78 -10.36
N ARG A 795 42.62 20.42 -11.52
CA ARG A 795 43.31 20.08 -12.78
C ARG A 795 44.74 20.62 -12.81
N ASP A 796 45.60 19.99 -13.61
CA ASP A 796 46.91 20.52 -13.97
C ASP A 796 46.74 21.72 -14.94
N PRO A 797 47.04 22.96 -14.50
CA PRO A 797 46.87 24.14 -15.33
C PRO A 797 47.87 24.22 -16.49
N LYS A 798 48.96 23.43 -16.48
CA LYS A 798 49.90 23.35 -17.62
C LYS A 798 49.36 22.49 -18.76
N ARG A 799 48.43 21.59 -18.47
CA ARG A 799 47.85 20.64 -19.43
C ARG A 799 46.42 20.99 -19.83
N SER A 800 45.73 21.78 -19.00
CA SER A 800 44.35 22.20 -19.25
C SER A 800 44.07 23.62 -18.76
N ASP A 801 43.76 24.51 -19.69
CA ASP A 801 43.27 25.86 -19.36
C ASP A 801 41.85 25.84 -18.78
N GLY A 802 41.11 24.73 -18.91
CA GLY A 802 39.76 24.54 -18.40
C GLY A 802 39.03 23.37 -19.07
N PRO A 803 37.77 23.08 -18.69
CA PRO A 803 37.06 21.89 -19.15
C PRO A 803 36.96 21.75 -20.68
N CYS A 804 36.88 22.86 -21.43
CA CYS A 804 36.81 22.84 -22.89
C CYS A 804 38.18 23.01 -23.59
N ALA A 805 39.30 23.02 -22.86
CA ALA A 805 40.64 23.21 -23.44
C ALA A 805 41.02 22.04 -24.37
N GLY A 806 41.67 22.35 -25.50
CA GLY A 806 42.05 21.33 -26.50
C GLY A 806 40.89 20.66 -27.24
N LYS A 807 39.63 21.03 -26.95
CA LYS A 807 38.45 20.44 -27.58
C LYS A 807 38.03 21.20 -28.84
N ASN A 808 37.64 20.48 -29.89
CA ASN A 808 37.26 21.09 -31.17
C ASN A 808 36.02 21.99 -31.00
N GLN A 809 36.19 23.28 -31.30
CA GLN A 809 35.11 24.25 -31.22
C GLN A 809 34.06 24.08 -32.34
N GLY A 810 34.36 23.31 -33.39
CA GLY A 810 33.50 23.02 -34.55
C GLY A 810 32.53 21.83 -34.38
N ARG A 811 32.53 21.14 -33.24
CA ARG A 811 31.80 19.87 -32.99
C ARG A 811 30.25 19.88 -33.10
N PHE A 812 29.66 21.01 -33.51
CA PHE A 812 28.24 21.19 -33.79
C PHE A 812 27.98 21.71 -35.21
N ASN A 813 29.01 21.73 -36.06
CA ASN A 813 28.89 22.10 -37.47
C ASN A 813 28.28 20.93 -38.26
N ILE A 814 27.37 21.24 -39.18
CA ILE A 814 26.77 20.26 -40.07
C ILE A 814 27.83 19.84 -41.10
N GLY A 815 28.04 18.53 -41.29
CA GLY A 815 29.00 17.97 -42.25
C GLY A 815 30.18 17.22 -41.65
N GLU A 816 30.38 17.23 -40.33
CA GLU A 816 31.35 16.35 -39.67
C GLU A 816 30.82 14.91 -39.60
N ASN A 817 31.59 13.96 -40.13
CA ASN A 817 31.26 12.53 -40.08
C ASN A 817 31.41 11.98 -38.65
N TRP A 818 30.50 11.11 -38.25
CA TRP A 818 30.58 10.41 -36.98
C TRP A 818 31.67 9.35 -37.04
N LYS A 819 32.49 9.24 -36.00
CA LYS A 819 33.55 8.22 -35.93
C LYS A 819 32.97 6.83 -35.65
N THR A 820 33.59 5.81 -36.22
CA THR A 820 33.24 4.39 -36.08
C THR A 820 34.50 3.51 -35.98
N GLY A 821 34.32 2.22 -35.72
CA GLY A 821 35.41 1.22 -35.72
C GLY A 821 36.31 1.29 -34.48
N GLY A 822 37.58 0.90 -34.61
CA GLY A 822 38.56 0.69 -33.50
C GLY A 822 38.96 1.93 -32.68
N THR A 823 38.18 3.02 -32.75
CA THR A 823 38.27 4.17 -31.86
C THR A 823 37.20 4.13 -30.75
N VAL A 824 36.20 3.25 -30.85
CA VAL A 824 35.16 2.96 -29.85
C VAL A 824 35.31 1.49 -29.42
N SER A 825 35.07 1.17 -28.15
CA SER A 825 35.35 -0.16 -27.58
C SER A 825 34.57 -1.33 -28.22
N SER A 826 33.51 -1.07 -28.99
CA SER A 826 32.79 -2.09 -29.75
C SER A 826 33.18 -2.09 -31.23
N LYS A 827 33.72 -3.21 -31.72
CA LYS A 827 33.97 -3.41 -33.15
C LYS A 827 32.63 -3.46 -33.91
N ASP A 828 32.54 -2.57 -34.90
CA ASP A 828 31.67 -2.60 -36.10
C ASP A 828 30.26 -2.01 -36.10
N HIS A 829 29.66 -1.53 -34.99
CA HIS A 829 28.26 -1.03 -35.04
C HIS A 829 27.90 0.24 -34.25
N VAL A 830 28.86 0.97 -33.67
CA VAL A 830 28.58 2.17 -32.85
C VAL A 830 29.19 3.43 -33.47
N PHE A 831 28.34 4.44 -33.66
CA PHE A 831 28.74 5.77 -34.15
C PHE A 831 28.89 6.73 -32.97
N LEU A 832 30.04 7.39 -32.86
CA LEU A 832 30.29 8.40 -31.84
C LEU A 832 29.94 9.80 -32.37
N PRO A 833 29.04 10.56 -31.71
CA PRO A 833 28.73 11.92 -32.11
C PRO A 833 29.93 12.86 -31.85
N PRO A 834 30.22 13.82 -32.74
CA PRO A 834 31.27 14.84 -32.52
C PRO A 834 31.11 15.61 -31.19
N ARG A 835 29.86 15.80 -30.73
CA ARG A 835 29.53 16.35 -29.40
C ARG A 835 30.20 15.60 -28.26
N ARG A 836 30.17 14.26 -28.27
CA ARG A 836 30.79 13.43 -27.23
C ARG A 836 32.30 13.43 -27.38
N GLU A 837 32.81 13.28 -28.60
CA GLU A 837 34.26 13.24 -28.88
C GLU A 837 34.99 14.45 -28.28
N HIS A 838 34.42 15.63 -28.42
CA HIS A 838 35.06 16.86 -27.99
C HIS A 838 34.40 17.45 -26.74
N MET A 839 33.71 16.65 -25.90
CA MET A 839 32.99 17.14 -24.71
C MET A 839 33.91 17.91 -23.75
N CYS A 840 33.38 18.89 -23.03
CA CYS A 840 34.17 19.72 -22.11
C CYS A 840 34.54 18.98 -20.81
N THR A 841 35.49 18.04 -20.91
CA THR A 841 36.00 17.20 -19.82
C THR A 841 37.51 17.31 -19.60
N SER A 842 38.20 18.25 -20.25
CA SER A 842 39.65 18.39 -20.18
C SER A 842 40.17 18.59 -18.75
N ASN A 843 39.42 19.23 -17.86
CA ASN A 843 39.80 19.34 -16.46
C ASN A 843 39.80 17.98 -15.74
N LEU A 844 38.90 17.06 -16.13
CA LEU A 844 38.82 15.71 -15.58
C LEU A 844 39.93 14.81 -16.12
N GLU A 845 40.29 14.99 -17.40
CA GLU A 845 41.39 14.26 -18.07
C GLU A 845 42.75 14.55 -17.45
N TYR A 846 42.91 15.75 -16.89
CA TYR A 846 44.18 16.23 -16.32
C TYR A 846 44.07 16.54 -14.82
N LEU A 847 43.25 15.80 -14.06
CA LEU A 847 43.20 15.93 -12.60
C LEU A 847 44.53 15.54 -11.96
N GLN A 848 44.97 16.32 -10.97
CA GLN A 848 46.17 16.03 -10.19
C GLN A 848 45.86 15.03 -9.07
N THR A 849 45.61 13.79 -9.44
CA THR A 849 45.20 12.70 -8.52
C THR A 849 46.29 12.29 -7.52
N ASN A 850 47.53 12.71 -7.74
CA ASN A 850 48.67 12.47 -6.85
C ASN A 850 48.92 13.59 -5.82
N ILE A 851 48.08 14.63 -5.79
CA ILE A 851 48.17 15.76 -4.86
C ILE A 851 46.89 15.85 -3.99
N SER A 852 47.01 16.39 -2.78
CA SER A 852 45.85 16.65 -1.90
C SER A 852 44.89 17.65 -2.56
N PRO A 853 43.55 17.46 -2.44
CA PRO A 853 42.84 16.45 -1.65
C PRO A 853 42.62 15.10 -2.37
N LEU A 854 43.01 14.95 -3.65
CA LEU A 854 42.65 13.79 -4.49
C LEU A 854 43.52 12.55 -4.28
N ASN A 855 44.72 12.69 -3.70
CA ASN A 855 45.62 11.59 -3.36
C ASN A 855 45.28 10.87 -2.04
N GLY A 856 44.27 11.35 -1.31
CA GLY A 856 43.85 10.79 -0.03
C GLY A 856 44.80 11.02 1.14
N SER A 857 45.78 11.93 1.02
CA SER A 857 46.75 12.21 2.09
C SER A 857 46.22 13.13 3.19
N ASP A 858 45.12 13.85 2.97
CA ASP A 858 44.46 14.62 4.03
C ASP A 858 43.63 13.71 4.93
N GLY A 859 44.02 13.65 6.21
CA GLY A 859 43.32 12.88 7.24
C GLY A 859 41.82 13.21 7.29
N SER A 860 41.01 12.22 7.61
CA SER A 860 39.56 12.38 7.75
C SER A 860 39.23 13.38 8.86
N VAL A 861 38.71 14.56 8.52
CA VAL A 861 38.05 15.41 9.51
C VAL A 861 36.61 14.92 9.62
N LYS A 862 36.23 14.34 10.76
CA LYS A 862 34.87 13.87 11.08
C LYS A 862 34.30 12.79 10.13
N GLY A 863 35.13 11.88 9.63
CA GLY A 863 34.67 10.66 8.93
C GLY A 863 34.11 10.86 7.52
N ARG A 864 34.27 12.03 6.90
CA ARG A 864 34.04 12.25 5.46
C ARG A 864 35.36 12.46 4.72
N SER A 865 35.45 11.86 3.54
CA SER A 865 36.60 12.04 2.65
C SER A 865 36.42 13.29 1.79
N LYS A 866 37.32 14.27 1.95
CA LYS A 866 37.40 15.47 1.10
C LYS A 866 37.60 15.15 -0.38
N ILE A 867 38.06 13.93 -0.72
CA ILE A 867 38.23 13.46 -2.10
C ILE A 867 36.90 13.56 -2.85
N ASN A 868 35.83 13.01 -2.28
CA ASN A 868 34.53 12.92 -2.97
C ASN A 868 33.90 14.32 -3.15
N ASP A 869 34.04 15.18 -2.14
CA ASP A 869 33.53 16.55 -2.16
C ASP A 869 34.25 17.40 -3.23
N SER A 870 35.59 17.30 -3.29
CA SER A 870 36.43 18.02 -4.24
C SER A 870 36.26 17.48 -5.67
N PHE A 871 36.22 16.16 -5.83
CA PHE A 871 35.97 15.52 -7.12
C PHE A 871 34.59 15.88 -7.68
N LEU A 872 33.55 15.96 -6.83
CA LEU A 872 32.23 16.40 -7.26
C LEU A 872 32.28 17.82 -7.84
N GLY A 873 33.05 18.74 -7.24
CA GLY A 873 33.26 20.08 -7.79
C GLY A 873 33.88 20.04 -9.19
N ASP A 874 34.95 19.28 -9.40
CA ASP A 874 35.57 19.13 -10.71
C ASP A 874 34.57 18.62 -11.78
N VAL A 875 33.70 17.67 -11.41
CA VAL A 875 32.64 17.15 -12.30
C VAL A 875 31.57 18.20 -12.60
N LEU A 876 31.15 18.97 -11.59
CA LEU A 876 30.17 20.06 -11.76
C LEU A 876 30.71 21.16 -12.67
N LEU A 877 32.01 21.46 -12.59
CA LEU A 877 32.66 22.44 -13.45
C LEU A 877 32.66 22.01 -14.94
N SER A 878 32.91 20.72 -15.21
CA SER A 878 32.81 20.15 -16.55
C SER A 878 31.38 20.23 -17.09
N ALA A 879 30.40 19.85 -16.27
CA ALA A 879 28.98 19.92 -16.64
C ALA A 879 28.53 21.35 -16.94
N LYS A 880 28.95 22.33 -16.12
CA LYS A 880 28.66 23.75 -16.34
C LYS A 880 29.29 24.25 -17.64
N SER A 881 30.57 23.96 -17.86
CA SER A 881 31.29 24.42 -19.05
C SER A 881 30.75 23.80 -20.33
N GLU A 882 30.34 22.53 -20.29
CA GLU A 882 29.66 21.85 -21.39
C GLU A 882 28.32 22.51 -21.71
N ALA A 883 27.52 22.82 -20.68
CA ALA A 883 26.25 23.52 -20.85
C ALA A 883 26.44 24.93 -21.42
N ASP A 884 27.44 25.67 -20.94
CA ASP A 884 27.73 27.03 -21.41
C ASP A 884 28.26 27.03 -22.85
N PHE A 885 29.10 26.04 -23.22
CA PHE A 885 29.55 25.85 -24.59
C PHE A 885 28.37 25.58 -25.55
N ILE A 886 27.46 24.67 -25.18
CA ILE A 886 26.23 24.40 -25.94
C ILE A 886 25.42 25.68 -26.11
N LYS A 887 25.10 26.37 -25.01
CA LYS A 887 24.33 27.63 -25.04
C LYS A 887 24.98 28.69 -25.95
N LYS A 888 26.31 28.86 -25.87
CA LYS A 888 27.05 29.85 -26.66
C LYS A 888 27.10 29.51 -28.15
N LYS A 889 27.24 28.23 -28.51
CA LYS A 889 27.30 27.79 -29.91
C LYS A 889 25.95 27.93 -30.62
N TYR A 890 24.86 27.56 -29.96
CA TYR A 890 23.51 27.76 -30.51
C TYR A 890 23.09 29.23 -30.57
N LYS A 891 23.69 30.13 -29.77
CA LYS A 891 23.51 31.60 -29.91
C LYS A 891 24.27 32.24 -31.09
N ARG A 892 25.36 31.63 -31.57
CA ARG A 892 26.20 32.16 -32.67
C ARG A 892 25.71 31.77 -34.08
N GLN A 893 24.94 30.69 -34.23
CA GLN A 893 24.38 30.23 -35.51
C GLN A 893 23.10 31.00 -35.92
N LYS A 894 23.13 32.33 -35.89
CA LYS A 894 22.08 33.22 -36.46
C LYS A 894 22.16 33.32 -38.01
N ALA A 895 22.91 32.44 -38.68
CA ALA A 895 23.09 32.44 -40.12
C ALA A 895 22.37 31.25 -40.78
N SER A 896 21.33 31.60 -41.54
CA SER A 896 20.47 30.90 -42.51
C SER A 896 20.16 29.38 -42.45
N ASN A 897 20.99 28.47 -41.91
CA ASN A 897 20.77 27.00 -42.06
C ASN A 897 21.01 26.13 -40.80
N GLY A 898 20.98 26.67 -39.57
CA GLY A 898 21.16 25.90 -38.31
C GLY A 898 19.89 25.71 -37.47
N PHE A 899 19.75 24.59 -36.74
CA PHE A 899 18.59 24.30 -35.88
C PHE A 899 18.42 25.37 -34.77
N MET A 900 17.36 26.19 -34.86
CA MET A 900 17.17 27.43 -34.08
C MET A 900 16.25 27.33 -32.85
N ASP A 901 15.88 26.15 -32.36
CA ASP A 901 14.94 26.04 -31.22
C ASP A 901 15.60 25.69 -29.88
N GLU A 902 14.98 26.19 -28.80
CA GLU A 902 15.35 25.87 -27.42
C GLU A 902 15.34 24.36 -27.15
N ALA A 903 14.55 23.60 -27.92
CA ALA A 903 14.49 22.15 -27.85
C ALA A 903 15.76 21.44 -28.31
N THR A 904 16.49 22.01 -29.26
CA THR A 904 17.76 21.46 -29.73
C THR A 904 18.85 21.67 -28.69
N ILE A 905 18.89 22.83 -28.04
CA ILE A 905 19.74 23.11 -26.88
C ILE A 905 19.43 22.12 -25.75
N CYS A 906 18.14 21.92 -25.42
CA CYS A 906 17.73 20.94 -24.40
C CYS A 906 18.22 19.51 -24.74
N ARG A 907 18.08 19.09 -26.00
CA ARG A 907 18.48 17.75 -26.45
C ARG A 907 19.98 17.56 -26.32
N ALA A 908 20.78 18.53 -26.77
CA ALA A 908 22.24 18.50 -26.62
C ALA A 908 22.65 18.44 -25.14
N MET A 909 22.04 19.28 -24.28
CA MET A 909 22.29 19.25 -22.83
C MET A 909 21.93 17.90 -22.20
N LYS A 910 20.81 17.29 -22.61
CA LYS A 910 20.37 15.98 -22.10
C LYS A 910 21.36 14.87 -22.44
N TYR A 911 21.84 14.83 -23.68
CA TYR A 911 22.82 13.82 -24.09
C TYR A 911 24.17 14.05 -23.42
N SER A 912 24.63 15.30 -23.30
CA SER A 912 25.89 15.59 -22.58
C SER A 912 25.81 15.25 -21.09
N PHE A 913 24.66 15.43 -20.43
CA PHE A 913 24.46 14.97 -19.06
C PHE A 913 24.59 13.45 -18.93
N ALA A 914 24.00 12.70 -19.87
CA ALA A 914 24.10 11.24 -19.86
C ALA A 914 25.55 10.77 -20.06
N ASP A 915 26.26 11.37 -21.01
CA ASP A 915 27.66 11.07 -21.30
C ASP A 915 28.58 11.36 -20.10
N ILE A 916 28.43 12.52 -19.43
CA ILE A 916 29.14 12.81 -18.18
C ILE A 916 28.85 11.70 -17.15
N GLY A 917 27.60 11.30 -17.02
CA GLY A 917 27.22 10.21 -16.12
C GLY A 917 27.87 8.86 -16.47
N ASP A 918 28.04 8.52 -17.75
CA ASP A 918 28.71 7.28 -18.18
C ASP A 918 30.23 7.34 -17.98
N ILE A 919 30.86 8.50 -18.18
CA ILE A 919 32.27 8.75 -17.87
C ILE A 919 32.55 8.51 -16.38
N ILE A 920 31.77 9.12 -15.49
CA ILE A 920 31.96 8.98 -14.03
C ILE A 920 31.67 7.56 -13.55
N ARG A 921 30.76 6.83 -14.21
CA ARG A 921 30.46 5.43 -13.89
C ARG A 921 31.50 4.44 -14.44
N GLY A 922 32.47 4.90 -15.23
CA GLY A 922 33.44 4.03 -15.91
C GLY A 922 32.80 3.11 -16.95
N ARG A 923 31.71 3.55 -17.59
CA ARG A 923 30.99 2.80 -18.66
C ARG A 923 31.00 3.53 -19.99
N ASP A 924 31.81 4.56 -20.09
CA ASP A 924 32.00 5.31 -21.32
C ASP A 924 32.66 4.41 -22.38
N LEU A 925 32.11 4.44 -23.60
CA LEU A 925 32.57 3.60 -24.71
C LEU A 925 33.72 4.25 -25.51
N TRP A 926 34.09 5.48 -25.13
CA TRP A 926 35.14 6.26 -25.79
C TRP A 926 36.45 6.16 -25.01
N GLU A 927 37.44 5.49 -25.60
CA GLU A 927 38.71 5.17 -24.92
C GLU A 927 39.84 6.19 -25.19
N ARG A 928 39.58 7.24 -25.98
CA ARG A 928 40.59 8.26 -26.38
C ARG A 928 40.23 9.68 -25.91
N ASN A 929 39.91 9.84 -24.61
CA ASN A 929 39.61 11.18 -24.04
C ASN A 929 40.83 12.10 -24.02
#